data_AF-A0A2E3MND6-F1
#
_entry.id   AF-A0A2E3MND6-F1
#
_cell.length_a   1.000
_cell.length_b   1.000
_cell.length_c   1.000
_cell.angle_alpha   90.00
_cell.angle_beta   90.00
_cell.angle_gamma   90.00
#
_symmetry.space_group_name_H-M   'P 1'
#
loop_
_entity.id
_entity.type
_entity.pdbx_description
1 polymer ?
#
loop_
_entity_poly.entity_id
_entity_poly.type
_entity_poly.pdbx_seq_one_letter_code
_entity_poly.pdbx_strand_id
1 'polypeptide(L)'
;MRFRLFLIMIAAAISMRSTARTVDAQTKPLAAEVIAKIERLVAKSMNASGAPGLSLAVATENQLRYTQAFGLADIENQVAVTPRTRFRTASIAKPMTAVIILSLAEEGTIDLDTAVQHYCAEYPPKRWPVTSRQLLGHLGGVRHYKSAQEARSTAHFFSLKSALATFANDPLRHQPGTKFLYTTFGYNLLGSIAEGVTGQHFMDLLRSRVLARAKMTDTVADDQIAITPRRTRGYLRATQALLKALPADHNLKLGKIYNAPLHDTSMKIPGGGLLSTAPDLVRFAIAVNTTQLVNEATLATMWSRQKTRDGAETNYGLGWQVGRRSGRQLVSHGGGQAGTSTMLVLFPEIGTSVAIMCNLQGVPLRNLAVEIANTVRPTTQPTDYGEALAKLNAAIQHEVKQKELPAFSMSLVDGNRVVWANGFGYQDAEQKKPATAATVYRVGSISKLFTDIAVMQLVEEGKLDLDAPVQRYLPDFQPRNPFGVPVTLRQLMSHRSGLVREPPVGHYFDPDEPTLTATVASLNETELVYPPETKTKYSNAAIAVVGAVLEQQLDSSHPARIRQSILDPLAMSNSSFVITPQVKPQLATGWMRTYDGRRLPAPEFLLGTGPAGNLYASVLDLSKFLSCLFNDGQTESGRILKPETLDQMTMPIRDAKGISQGFGLGFHVQEFDGYRKIGHGGAVYGFSTQLEALSERKLGVAAAAALDGSNGIVRRLADYALRLMIATQDGQAMPSYPTTSPIPAGRAGALLGTYREVDGTRHTRISELNGDVFMRQGVLRHQLRSARDNGNIITDDEIGFGTQVKLDGDRLLVGSALYQRTANQPPADIPDNWKGLIGEYGWDHNVLYILEDHGQLYALIEWFFYYPLREVHEDVYAFPDYGLYHGEQLKFTRNAQGAATQVVAAEVRFSRRDVGTQDGQTFKITPVKPIDELRDAALAAAPPVEPGKFLDADLVELVSLDPTIKLDIRYASKNNFTGSVFYKQSRAFMQRPAAEAVARANTRLKARGLGLLIHDAYRPWHVTKMFWDATPGELKDFVANPVNGSRHNRGCAVDLTLYDLQSGKPIQMVAGYDEFSPRSFPLYPGGTSRQRWYRTLLRETMESAGFTIYKYEWWHFDYRDWKQYRIGNATFEDLLK
;
A
#
# COMPACT_ATOMS: atom_id res chain seq x y z
N MET A 1 4.43 -30.57 77.69
CA MET A 1 3.92 -29.20 78.00
C MET A 1 4.76 -28.18 77.23
N ARG A 2 4.40 -26.88 77.27
CA ARG A 2 5.02 -25.73 76.55
C ARG A 2 6.54 -25.52 76.85
N PHE A 3 7.36 -24.69 76.18
CA PHE A 3 7.46 -24.10 74.80
C PHE A 3 8.59 -23.02 74.78
N ARG A 4 9.64 -23.11 73.91
CA ARG A 4 10.68 -22.06 73.61
C ARG A 4 11.64 -21.64 74.78
N LEU A 5 12.72 -20.83 74.67
CA LEU A 5 13.29 -19.94 73.61
C LEU A 5 14.83 -19.63 73.78
N PHE A 6 15.66 -19.66 72.70
CA PHE A 6 16.93 -18.88 72.37
C PHE A 6 18.09 -18.68 73.43
N LEU A 7 19.27 -18.06 73.20
CA LEU A 7 19.79 -17.08 72.19
C LEU A 7 21.36 -17.06 72.03
N ILE A 8 21.89 -16.97 70.78
CA ILE A 8 23.16 -16.33 70.28
C ILE A 8 24.58 -16.77 70.83
N MET A 9 25.37 -17.57 70.05
CA MET A 9 26.54 -17.24 69.15
C MET A 9 27.94 -17.34 69.82
N ILE A 10 29.16 -17.27 69.20
CA ILE A 10 29.60 -16.83 67.84
C ILE A 10 30.71 -17.71 67.14
N ALA A 11 31.86 -17.18 66.71
CA ALA A 11 32.87 -17.73 65.76
C ALA A 11 34.27 -17.98 66.41
N ALA A 12 35.27 -18.65 65.81
CA ALA A 12 35.52 -19.16 64.43
C ALA A 12 36.26 -20.53 64.49
N ALA A 13 36.90 -21.16 63.47
CA ALA A 13 37.22 -20.87 62.05
C ALA A 13 37.31 -22.22 61.26
N ILE A 14 36.92 -22.35 59.98
CA ILE A 14 37.64 -22.14 58.68
C ILE A 14 38.87 -23.06 58.46
N SER A 15 39.07 -23.74 57.30
CA SER A 15 38.17 -24.23 56.23
C SER A 15 38.97 -25.06 55.19
N MET A 16 38.42 -26.19 54.70
CA MET A 16 38.53 -26.63 53.30
C MET A 16 37.52 -27.76 53.00
N ARG A 17 36.69 -27.60 51.96
CA ARG A 17 35.80 -28.64 51.40
C ARG A 17 35.58 -28.41 49.90
N SER A 18 35.58 -29.47 49.11
CA SER A 18 35.07 -29.44 47.74
C SER A 18 33.54 -29.33 47.72
N THR A 19 32.99 -28.60 46.76
CA THR A 19 31.58 -28.19 46.75
C THR A 19 30.78 -28.89 45.64
N ALA A 20 30.15 -30.02 45.98
CA ALA A 20 29.04 -30.55 45.20
C ALA A 20 27.80 -29.65 45.41
N ARG A 21 27.63 -28.63 44.57
CA ARG A 21 26.40 -27.80 44.56
C ARG A 21 25.24 -28.59 43.95
N THR A 22 24.21 -28.85 44.75
CA THR A 22 22.89 -29.20 44.23
C THR A 22 22.29 -28.00 43.51
N VAL A 23 21.87 -28.19 42.25
CA VAL A 23 21.17 -27.17 41.46
C VAL A 23 19.69 -27.52 41.41
N ASP A 24 18.90 -26.88 42.26
CA ASP A 24 17.45 -26.75 42.09
C ASP A 24 17.10 -25.26 42.16
N ALA A 25 17.26 -24.58 41.03
CA ALA A 25 17.05 -23.14 40.93
C ALA A 25 15.55 -22.86 40.74
N GLN A 26 14.94 -22.17 41.69
CA GLN A 26 13.52 -21.84 41.67
C GLN A 26 13.13 -21.09 40.38
N THR A 27 12.35 -21.73 39.52
CA THR A 27 11.84 -21.12 38.29
C THR A 27 10.87 -19.99 38.61
N LYS A 28 11.21 -18.75 38.21
CA LYS A 28 10.33 -17.58 38.39
C LYS A 28 8.96 -17.84 37.73
N PRO A 29 7.83 -17.57 38.41
CA PRO A 29 6.50 -17.73 37.84
C PRO A 29 6.17 -16.61 36.84
N LEU A 30 5.08 -16.79 36.07
CA LEU A 30 4.52 -15.73 35.23
C LEU A 30 4.00 -14.55 36.09
N ALA A 31 3.95 -13.36 35.49
CA ALA A 31 3.38 -12.17 36.13
C ALA A 31 1.86 -12.33 36.38
N ALA A 32 1.36 -11.74 37.46
CA ALA A 32 -0.04 -11.88 37.89
C ALA A 32 -1.05 -11.38 36.83
N GLU A 33 -0.73 -10.29 36.12
CA GLU A 33 -1.54 -9.75 35.02
C GLU A 33 -1.64 -10.72 33.82
N VAL A 34 -0.55 -11.44 33.53
CA VAL A 34 -0.45 -12.43 32.46
C VAL A 34 -1.29 -13.66 32.85
N ILE A 35 -1.18 -14.13 34.10
CA ILE A 35 -2.02 -15.19 34.65
C ILE A 35 -3.51 -14.81 34.57
N ALA A 36 -3.88 -13.61 35.04
CA ALA A 36 -5.26 -13.12 35.00
C ALA A 36 -5.78 -12.95 33.55
N LYS A 37 -4.91 -12.75 32.54
CA LYS A 37 -5.31 -12.80 31.13
C LYS A 37 -5.52 -14.23 30.66
N ILE A 38 -4.61 -15.16 30.95
CA ILE A 38 -4.75 -16.60 30.63
C ILE A 38 -6.05 -17.16 31.20
N GLU A 39 -6.35 -16.89 32.47
CA GLU A 39 -7.53 -17.44 33.16
C GLU A 39 -8.85 -16.90 32.55
N ARG A 40 -8.87 -15.65 32.09
CA ARG A 40 -9.99 -15.09 31.30
C ARG A 40 -10.15 -15.78 29.93
N LEU A 41 -9.06 -16.11 29.23
CA LEU A 41 -9.11 -16.84 27.96
C LEU A 41 -9.64 -18.26 28.15
N VAL A 42 -9.17 -18.96 29.20
CA VAL A 42 -9.68 -20.30 29.55
C VAL A 42 -11.16 -20.24 29.91
N ALA A 43 -11.58 -19.32 30.78
CA ALA A 43 -12.98 -19.16 31.16
C ALA A 43 -13.88 -18.87 29.94
N LYS A 44 -13.47 -17.97 29.03
CA LYS A 44 -14.16 -17.71 27.76
C LYS A 44 -14.33 -18.98 26.93
N SER A 45 -13.26 -19.80 26.82
CA SER A 45 -13.29 -21.06 26.07
C SER A 45 -14.17 -22.13 26.74
N MET A 46 -14.11 -22.28 28.07
CA MET A 46 -14.93 -23.24 28.81
C MET A 46 -16.42 -22.87 28.74
N ASN A 47 -16.77 -21.59 28.91
CA ASN A 47 -18.15 -21.11 28.81
C ASN A 47 -18.75 -21.33 27.41
N ALA A 48 -17.99 -21.03 26.34
CA ALA A 48 -18.45 -21.24 24.97
C ALA A 48 -18.63 -22.74 24.65
N SER A 49 -17.64 -23.57 25.00
CA SER A 49 -17.64 -25.01 24.70
C SER A 49 -18.58 -25.82 25.60
N GLY A 50 -18.84 -25.38 26.82
CA GLY A 50 -19.49 -26.17 27.86
C GLY A 50 -18.57 -27.26 28.43
N ALA A 51 -17.24 -27.03 28.43
CA ALA A 51 -16.25 -27.99 28.93
C ALA A 51 -16.38 -28.19 30.46
N PRO A 52 -16.61 -29.42 30.96
CA PRO A 52 -16.69 -29.69 32.39
C PRO A 52 -15.38 -29.44 33.13
N GLY A 53 -14.26 -29.87 32.54
CA GLY A 53 -12.94 -29.80 33.14
C GLY A 53 -11.81 -29.63 32.14
N LEU A 54 -10.79 -28.88 32.54
CA LEU A 54 -9.62 -28.54 31.74
C LEU A 54 -8.36 -28.42 32.61
N SER A 55 -7.24 -28.94 32.14
CA SER A 55 -5.90 -28.67 32.69
C SER A 55 -5.02 -27.99 31.66
N LEU A 56 -4.23 -27.03 32.12
CA LEU A 56 -3.35 -26.17 31.32
C LEU A 56 -1.95 -26.18 31.93
N ALA A 57 -0.93 -26.23 31.08
CA ALA A 57 0.46 -25.98 31.45
C ALA A 57 1.14 -25.12 30.39
N VAL A 58 2.07 -24.27 30.84
CA VAL A 58 2.76 -23.29 30.00
C VAL A 58 4.24 -23.21 30.37
N ALA A 59 5.11 -23.25 29.36
CA ALA A 59 6.53 -22.95 29.47
C ALA A 59 6.93 -21.74 28.61
N THR A 60 7.97 -21.03 29.07
CA THR A 60 8.70 -19.99 28.32
C THR A 60 10.18 -20.29 28.46
N GLU A 61 11.01 -19.96 27.47
CA GLU A 61 12.47 -20.14 27.55
C GLU A 61 12.88 -21.58 27.92
N ASN A 62 12.11 -22.58 27.47
CA ASN A 62 12.24 -24.00 27.80
C ASN A 62 12.08 -24.35 29.29
N GLN A 63 11.43 -23.50 30.10
CA GLN A 63 11.15 -23.74 31.51
C GLN A 63 9.64 -23.65 31.80
N LEU A 64 9.09 -24.62 32.52
CA LEU A 64 7.68 -24.64 32.95
C LEU A 64 7.43 -23.45 33.91
N ARG A 65 6.58 -22.50 33.52
CA ARG A 65 6.33 -21.24 34.26
C ARG A 65 4.98 -21.21 34.99
N TYR A 66 3.99 -21.90 34.47
CA TYR A 66 2.61 -21.87 34.97
C TYR A 66 1.90 -23.19 34.69
N THR A 67 0.99 -23.56 35.58
CA THR A 67 0.17 -24.77 35.49
C THR A 67 -1.08 -24.54 36.32
N GLN A 68 -2.25 -24.83 35.76
CA GLN A 68 -3.54 -24.59 36.39
C GLN A 68 -4.55 -25.65 35.99
N ALA A 69 -5.59 -25.82 36.81
CA ALA A 69 -6.71 -26.71 36.55
C ALA A 69 -8.04 -26.00 36.82
N PHE A 70 -9.06 -26.36 36.05
CA PHE A 70 -10.35 -25.68 36.03
C PHE A 70 -11.48 -26.72 35.94
N GLY A 71 -12.55 -26.51 36.70
CA GLY A 71 -13.76 -27.34 36.64
C GLY A 71 -13.59 -28.76 37.21
N LEU A 72 -14.41 -29.69 36.71
CA LEU A 72 -14.57 -31.05 37.23
C LEU A 72 -13.98 -32.11 36.29
N ALA A 73 -13.15 -32.99 36.86
CA ALA A 73 -12.69 -34.23 36.24
C ALA A 73 -13.79 -35.29 36.20
N ASP A 74 -14.74 -35.23 37.14
CA ASP A 74 -15.95 -36.04 37.21
C ASP A 74 -17.11 -35.17 37.73
N ILE A 75 -18.16 -35.00 36.91
CA ILE A 75 -19.38 -34.26 37.21
C ILE A 75 -20.28 -35.05 38.18
N GLU A 76 -20.35 -36.36 38.00
CA GLU A 76 -21.25 -37.26 38.74
C GLU A 76 -20.80 -37.37 40.20
N ASN A 77 -19.49 -37.38 40.43
CA ASN A 77 -18.85 -37.48 41.74
C ASN A 77 -18.24 -36.15 42.25
N GLN A 78 -18.49 -35.02 41.55
CA GLN A 78 -17.97 -33.68 41.89
C GLN A 78 -16.44 -33.61 42.11
N VAL A 79 -15.67 -34.46 41.41
CA VAL A 79 -14.20 -34.50 41.54
C VAL A 79 -13.59 -33.37 40.73
N ALA A 80 -12.89 -32.44 41.37
CA ALA A 80 -12.20 -31.33 40.71
C ALA A 80 -11.07 -31.81 39.77
N VAL A 81 -10.81 -31.05 38.69
CA VAL A 81 -9.56 -31.20 37.94
C VAL A 81 -8.40 -30.68 38.79
N THR A 82 -7.28 -31.37 38.74
CA THR A 82 -6.00 -30.95 39.32
C THR A 82 -4.90 -30.97 38.25
N PRO A 83 -3.75 -30.31 38.47
CA PRO A 83 -2.55 -30.49 37.65
C PRO A 83 -2.05 -31.93 37.46
N ARG A 84 -2.51 -32.87 38.30
CA ARG A 84 -2.19 -34.30 38.23
C ARG A 84 -3.37 -35.18 37.74
N THR A 85 -4.47 -34.56 37.31
CA THR A 85 -5.59 -35.27 36.69
C THR A 85 -5.16 -35.76 35.31
N ARG A 86 -5.37 -37.05 35.07
CA ARG A 86 -4.91 -37.76 33.88
C ARG A 86 -5.99 -37.76 32.81
N PHE A 87 -5.71 -37.08 31.72
CA PHE A 87 -6.55 -37.03 30.52
C PHE A 87 -5.95 -37.92 29.43
N ARG A 88 -6.81 -38.45 28.54
CA ARG A 88 -6.36 -39.10 27.30
C ARG A 88 -5.54 -38.12 26.47
N THR A 89 -4.31 -38.49 26.10
CA THR A 89 -3.49 -37.70 25.17
C THR A 89 -4.10 -37.65 23.77
N ALA A 90 -4.88 -38.67 23.43
CA ALA A 90 -5.27 -38.99 22.06
C ALA A 90 -4.04 -38.95 21.14
N SER A 91 -4.15 -38.41 19.93
CA SER A 91 -3.05 -38.46 18.94
C SER A 91 -1.72 -37.81 19.34
N ILE A 92 -1.62 -37.11 20.49
CA ILE A 92 -0.34 -36.56 20.99
C ILE A 92 0.66 -37.69 21.37
N ALA A 93 0.22 -38.95 21.48
CA ALA A 93 1.14 -40.10 21.54
C ALA A 93 2.02 -40.25 20.28
N LYS A 94 1.58 -39.77 19.11
CA LYS A 94 2.33 -39.88 17.84
C LYS A 94 3.70 -39.20 17.89
N PRO A 95 3.84 -37.95 18.35
CA PRO A 95 5.14 -37.35 18.70
C PRO A 95 6.06 -38.22 19.56
N MET A 96 5.54 -38.89 20.59
CA MET A 96 6.35 -39.73 21.49
C MET A 96 6.83 -41.00 20.80
N THR A 97 5.93 -41.66 20.05
CA THR A 97 6.26 -42.81 19.19
C THR A 97 7.29 -42.45 18.11
N ALA A 98 7.21 -41.23 17.56
CA ALA A 98 8.20 -40.72 16.62
C ALA A 98 9.58 -40.55 17.27
N VAL A 99 9.67 -40.05 18.51
CA VAL A 99 10.95 -39.99 19.26
C VAL A 99 11.56 -41.38 19.46
N ILE A 100 10.76 -42.41 19.80
CA ILE A 100 11.27 -43.79 19.95
C ILE A 100 11.93 -44.25 18.64
N ILE A 101 11.20 -44.15 17.53
CA ILE A 101 11.67 -44.58 16.20
C ILE A 101 12.90 -43.79 15.75
N LEU A 102 12.92 -42.48 15.95
CA LEU A 102 14.05 -41.65 15.59
C LEU A 102 15.28 -41.94 16.45
N SER A 103 15.12 -42.20 17.76
CA SER A 103 16.24 -42.62 18.62
C SER A 103 16.83 -43.99 18.22
N LEU A 104 16.01 -44.92 17.74
CA LEU A 104 16.49 -46.20 17.19
C LEU A 104 17.21 -46.01 15.85
N ALA A 105 16.88 -44.97 15.07
CA ALA A 105 17.60 -44.61 13.86
C ALA A 105 18.95 -43.92 14.15
N GLU A 106 19.02 -43.08 15.19
CA GLU A 106 20.28 -42.50 15.69
C GLU A 106 21.27 -43.57 16.19
N GLU A 107 20.74 -44.63 16.80
CA GLU A 107 21.50 -45.80 17.24
C GLU A 107 21.87 -46.78 16.11
N GLY A 108 21.52 -46.47 14.85
CA GLY A 108 21.72 -47.39 13.71
C GLY A 108 20.92 -48.69 13.79
N THR A 109 20.01 -48.81 14.77
CA THR A 109 19.20 -50.00 15.06
C THR A 109 18.07 -50.17 14.05
N ILE A 110 17.61 -49.07 13.42
CA ILE A 110 16.78 -49.12 12.21
C ILE A 110 17.28 -48.12 11.15
N ASP A 111 17.12 -48.48 9.88
CA ASP A 111 17.07 -47.53 8.78
C ASP A 111 15.61 -47.08 8.59
N LEU A 112 15.39 -45.79 8.39
CA LEU A 112 14.06 -45.22 8.20
C LEU A 112 13.49 -45.50 6.80
N ASP A 113 14.33 -45.81 5.81
CA ASP A 113 13.92 -46.04 4.41
C ASP A 113 13.93 -47.52 3.98
N THR A 114 14.37 -48.41 4.86
CA THR A 114 14.18 -49.86 4.73
C THR A 114 12.70 -50.23 4.88
N ALA A 115 12.29 -51.29 4.18
CA ALA A 115 10.90 -51.76 4.18
C ALA A 115 10.50 -52.32 5.55
N VAL A 116 9.34 -51.88 6.08
CA VAL A 116 8.87 -52.19 7.44
C VAL A 116 8.74 -53.68 7.76
N GLN A 117 8.56 -54.53 6.74
CA GLN A 117 8.51 -55.99 6.88
C GLN A 117 9.84 -56.60 7.39
N HIS A 118 10.97 -55.92 7.21
CA HIS A 118 12.26 -56.32 7.80
C HIS A 118 12.26 -56.22 9.33
N TYR A 119 11.44 -55.33 9.89
CA TYR A 119 11.38 -54.99 11.32
C TYR A 119 10.13 -55.54 12.03
N CYS A 120 9.08 -55.87 11.28
CA CYS A 120 7.82 -56.40 11.81
C CYS A 120 7.26 -57.44 10.83
N ALA A 121 7.64 -58.70 11.02
CA ALA A 121 7.25 -59.81 10.14
C ALA A 121 5.74 -60.11 10.17
N GLU A 122 5.04 -59.74 11.26
CA GLU A 122 3.58 -59.81 11.39
C GLU A 122 2.83 -58.84 10.47
N TYR A 123 3.51 -57.82 9.90
CA TYR A 123 2.92 -57.00 8.86
C TYR A 123 3.24 -57.62 7.49
N PRO A 124 2.25 -58.18 6.76
CA PRO A 124 2.53 -58.89 5.52
C PRO A 124 3.05 -57.96 4.40
N PRO A 125 3.75 -58.52 3.39
CA PRO A 125 4.10 -57.79 2.17
C PRO A 125 2.90 -57.08 1.52
N LYS A 126 3.16 -55.96 0.86
CA LYS A 126 2.16 -55.12 0.19
C LYS A 126 2.54 -54.87 -1.26
N ARG A 127 1.57 -54.44 -2.08
CA ARG A 127 1.76 -54.09 -3.51
C ARG A 127 2.92 -53.10 -3.75
N TRP A 128 3.24 -52.28 -2.76
CA TRP A 128 4.38 -51.38 -2.73
C TRP A 128 5.06 -51.48 -1.36
N PRO A 129 6.40 -51.43 -1.26
CA PRO A 129 7.10 -51.36 0.02
C PRO A 129 6.72 -50.07 0.76
N VAL A 130 6.63 -50.16 2.09
CA VAL A 130 6.35 -49.04 3.00
C VAL A 130 7.56 -48.88 3.90
N THR A 131 7.98 -47.65 4.18
CA THR A 131 9.14 -47.35 5.05
C THR A 131 8.74 -46.64 6.35
N SER A 132 9.58 -46.72 7.37
CA SER A 132 9.34 -46.04 8.66
C SER A 132 9.25 -44.52 8.49
N ARG A 133 10.07 -43.91 7.62
CA ARG A 133 9.99 -42.48 7.24
C ARG A 133 8.62 -42.13 6.68
N GLN A 134 8.09 -42.97 5.78
CA GLN A 134 6.78 -42.75 5.17
C GLN A 134 5.64 -42.89 6.20
N LEU A 135 5.75 -43.78 7.19
CA LEU A 135 4.76 -43.86 8.28
C LEU A 135 4.80 -42.62 9.18
N LEU A 136 6.00 -42.16 9.56
CA LEU A 136 6.24 -40.96 10.36
C LEU A 136 5.71 -39.68 9.66
N GLY A 137 5.80 -39.62 8.34
CA GLY A 137 5.31 -38.49 7.53
C GLY A 137 3.84 -38.59 7.09
N HIS A 138 3.09 -39.63 7.50
CA HIS A 138 1.75 -39.94 6.98
C HIS A 138 1.68 -40.11 5.43
N LEU A 139 2.78 -40.55 4.82
CA LEU A 139 2.90 -40.86 3.39
C LEU A 139 2.79 -42.35 3.06
N GLY A 140 2.83 -43.24 4.06
CA GLY A 140 2.95 -44.69 3.90
C GLY A 140 1.71 -45.46 3.42
N GLY A 141 0.60 -44.79 3.09
CA GLY A 141 -0.60 -45.44 2.52
C GLY A 141 -1.41 -46.35 3.45
N VAL A 142 -0.94 -46.64 4.67
CA VAL A 142 -1.66 -47.44 5.67
C VAL A 142 -2.99 -46.75 6.03
N ARG A 143 -4.10 -47.48 5.95
CA ARG A 143 -5.45 -46.96 6.20
C ARG A 143 -5.61 -46.31 7.58
N HIS A 144 -6.61 -45.45 7.74
CA HIS A 144 -7.12 -45.08 9.05
C HIS A 144 -8.32 -45.97 9.44
N TYR A 145 -9.19 -45.53 10.34
CA TYR A 145 -10.37 -46.31 10.76
C TYR A 145 -11.36 -46.49 9.60
N LYS A 146 -11.97 -47.68 9.50
CA LYS A 146 -13.03 -48.03 8.54
C LYS A 146 -14.41 -47.51 8.98
N SER A 147 -14.66 -47.38 10.29
CA SER A 147 -15.96 -46.98 10.83
C SER A 147 -15.83 -46.25 12.18
N ALA A 148 -16.93 -45.61 12.60
CA ALA A 148 -17.03 -45.01 13.94
C ALA A 148 -16.96 -46.06 15.07
N GLN A 149 -17.37 -47.31 14.80
CA GLN A 149 -17.29 -48.43 15.72
C GLN A 149 -15.83 -48.87 15.93
N GLU A 150 -15.04 -49.02 14.86
CA GLU A 150 -13.60 -49.31 14.98
C GLU A 150 -12.86 -48.15 15.67
N ALA A 151 -13.18 -46.90 15.31
CA ALA A 151 -12.62 -45.72 15.97
C ALA A 151 -12.91 -45.68 17.48
N ARG A 152 -14.04 -46.25 17.93
CA ARG A 152 -14.54 -46.31 19.31
C ARG A 152 -14.68 -47.75 19.84
N SER A 153 -13.76 -48.64 19.46
CA SER A 153 -13.78 -50.04 19.90
C SER A 153 -13.89 -50.16 21.43
N THR A 154 -14.65 -51.16 21.89
CA THR A 154 -14.72 -51.59 23.30
C THR A 154 -13.96 -52.90 23.55
N ALA A 155 -13.37 -53.50 22.52
CA ALA A 155 -12.55 -54.70 22.66
C ALA A 155 -11.16 -54.35 23.22
N HIS A 156 -10.67 -55.19 24.15
CA HIS A 156 -9.38 -55.03 24.80
C HIS A 156 -8.29 -55.86 24.11
N PHE A 157 -7.08 -55.30 24.01
CA PHE A 157 -5.94 -55.87 23.27
C PHE A 157 -4.69 -55.92 24.15
N PHE A 158 -4.34 -57.10 24.63
CA PHE A 158 -3.22 -57.30 25.58
C PHE A 158 -1.81 -57.11 24.98
N SER A 159 -1.67 -56.89 23.66
CA SER A 159 -0.37 -56.69 23.00
C SER A 159 -0.50 -55.91 21.69
N LEU A 160 0.57 -55.22 21.24
CA LEU A 160 0.54 -54.57 19.92
C LEU A 160 0.40 -55.59 18.79
N LYS A 161 0.91 -56.82 18.94
CA LYS A 161 0.71 -57.93 17.98
C LYS A 161 -0.78 -58.24 17.76
N SER A 162 -1.58 -58.29 18.83
CA SER A 162 -3.04 -58.44 18.71
C SER A 162 -3.72 -57.20 18.10
N ALA A 163 -3.26 -56.00 18.46
CA ALA A 163 -3.78 -54.74 17.90
C ALA A 163 -3.47 -54.58 16.39
N LEU A 164 -2.29 -55.03 15.95
CA LEU A 164 -1.80 -55.00 14.58
C LEU A 164 -2.68 -55.85 13.66
N ALA A 165 -3.12 -57.03 14.12
CA ALA A 165 -4.00 -57.93 13.38
C ALA A 165 -5.29 -57.26 12.85
N THR A 166 -5.79 -56.23 13.55
CA THR A 166 -6.96 -55.41 13.15
C THR A 166 -6.81 -54.78 11.76
N PHE A 167 -5.58 -54.51 11.32
CA PHE A 167 -5.30 -53.85 10.02
C PHE A 167 -4.12 -54.45 9.24
N ALA A 168 -3.40 -55.43 9.78
CA ALA A 168 -2.21 -56.03 9.17
C ALA A 168 -2.46 -56.49 7.73
N ASN A 169 -3.59 -57.17 7.49
CA ASN A 169 -3.94 -57.72 6.18
C ASN A 169 -4.52 -56.70 5.20
N ASP A 170 -4.91 -55.50 5.63
CA ASP A 170 -5.60 -54.53 4.77
C ASP A 170 -4.70 -53.96 3.65
N PRO A 171 -5.29 -53.59 2.49
CA PRO A 171 -4.55 -52.96 1.39
C PRO A 171 -4.17 -51.51 1.71
N LEU A 172 -3.07 -51.06 1.11
CA LEU A 172 -2.67 -49.64 1.14
C LEU A 172 -3.68 -48.80 0.33
N ARG A 173 -4.04 -47.63 0.84
CA ARG A 173 -5.04 -46.73 0.24
C ARG A 173 -4.52 -45.93 -0.96
N HIS A 174 -3.20 -45.88 -1.13
CA HIS A 174 -2.49 -45.31 -2.28
C HIS A 174 -1.05 -45.85 -2.31
N GLN A 175 -0.29 -45.56 -3.38
CA GLN A 175 1.14 -45.84 -3.40
C GLN A 175 1.85 -44.96 -2.34
N PRO A 176 2.79 -45.51 -1.56
CA PRO A 176 3.53 -44.72 -0.58
C PRO A 176 4.29 -43.55 -1.23
N GLY A 177 4.35 -42.42 -0.51
CA GLY A 177 4.96 -41.18 -1.00
C GLY A 177 4.11 -40.37 -1.99
N THR A 178 3.04 -40.92 -2.59
CA THR A 178 2.28 -40.19 -3.63
C THR A 178 1.12 -39.34 -3.11
N LYS A 179 0.71 -39.53 -1.84
CA LYS A 179 -0.35 -38.75 -1.18
C LYS A 179 -0.08 -38.68 0.33
N PHE A 180 -0.59 -37.64 0.97
CA PHE A 180 -0.71 -37.55 2.43
C PHE A 180 -2.01 -38.21 2.92
N LEU A 181 -1.91 -39.08 3.91
CA LEU A 181 -3.04 -39.75 4.54
C LEU A 181 -2.80 -39.89 6.05
N TYR A 182 -3.46 -39.05 6.84
CA TYR A 182 -3.40 -39.14 8.30
C TYR A 182 -3.89 -40.50 8.82
N THR A 183 -3.06 -41.19 9.59
CA THR A 183 -3.40 -42.52 10.13
C THR A 183 -2.86 -42.77 11.54
N THR A 184 -3.73 -43.23 12.44
CA THR A 184 -3.33 -43.83 13.72
C THR A 184 -2.70 -45.21 13.54
N PHE A 185 -3.17 -46.02 12.60
CA PHE A 185 -2.67 -47.38 12.41
C PHE A 185 -1.24 -47.42 11.85
N GLY A 186 -0.84 -46.43 11.04
CA GLY A 186 0.57 -46.27 10.67
C GLY A 186 1.49 -46.07 11.87
N TYR A 187 1.02 -45.40 12.93
CA TYR A 187 1.77 -45.25 14.19
C TYR A 187 1.70 -46.48 15.09
N ASN A 188 0.61 -47.25 15.06
CA ASN A 188 0.57 -48.55 15.73
C ASN A 188 1.58 -49.54 15.12
N LEU A 189 1.73 -49.51 13.79
CA LEU A 189 2.75 -50.27 13.07
C LEU A 189 4.17 -49.81 13.45
N LEU A 190 4.42 -48.49 13.58
CA LEU A 190 5.67 -47.99 14.17
C LEU A 190 5.92 -48.53 15.59
N GLY A 191 4.89 -48.61 16.43
CA GLY A 191 5.03 -49.26 17.74
C GLY A 191 5.44 -50.75 17.63
N SER A 192 4.84 -51.49 16.70
CA SER A 192 5.17 -52.92 16.48
C SER A 192 6.56 -53.12 15.87
N ILE A 193 7.03 -52.19 15.04
CA ILE A 193 8.41 -52.11 14.54
C ILE A 193 9.39 -51.90 15.70
N ALA A 194 9.08 -51.01 16.64
CA ALA A 194 9.93 -50.76 17.80
C ALA A 194 10.01 -51.99 18.74
N GLU A 195 8.90 -52.69 18.97
CA GLU A 195 8.92 -53.97 19.72
C GLU A 195 9.72 -55.06 18.97
N GLY A 196 9.47 -55.22 17.66
CA GLY A 196 10.07 -56.30 16.85
C GLY A 196 11.59 -56.23 16.73
N VAL A 197 12.17 -55.02 16.67
CA VAL A 197 13.63 -54.84 16.53
C VAL A 197 14.36 -54.89 17.87
N THR A 198 13.71 -54.48 18.96
CA THR A 198 14.37 -54.38 20.28
C THR A 198 14.08 -55.55 21.23
N GLY A 199 13.05 -56.36 20.94
CA GLY A 199 12.54 -57.39 21.84
C GLY A 199 11.85 -56.84 23.11
N GLN A 200 11.70 -55.52 23.25
CA GLN A 200 11.15 -54.87 24.44
C GLN A 200 9.71 -54.43 24.20
N HIS A 201 8.87 -54.46 25.25
CA HIS A 201 7.51 -53.95 25.17
C HIS A 201 7.48 -52.43 24.94
N PHE A 202 6.53 -51.97 24.13
CA PHE A 202 6.41 -50.58 23.71
C PHE A 202 6.30 -49.59 24.87
N MET A 203 5.65 -49.97 25.97
CA MET A 203 5.52 -49.11 27.16
C MET A 203 6.83 -48.97 27.93
N ASP A 204 7.75 -49.94 27.86
CA ASP A 204 9.06 -49.88 28.50
C ASP A 204 10.07 -49.13 27.62
N LEU A 205 9.98 -49.27 26.29
CA LEU A 205 10.65 -48.38 25.33
C LEU A 205 10.21 -46.92 25.52
N LEU A 206 8.90 -46.67 25.62
CA LEU A 206 8.35 -45.34 25.88
C LEU A 206 8.84 -44.81 27.23
N ARG A 207 8.83 -45.63 28.29
CA ARG A 207 9.31 -45.21 29.62
C ARG A 207 10.79 -44.83 29.60
N SER A 208 11.64 -45.67 29.02
CA SER A 208 13.10 -45.48 29.00
C SER A 208 13.55 -44.36 28.06
N ARG A 209 13.07 -44.36 26.80
CA ARG A 209 13.51 -43.44 25.74
C ARG A 209 12.83 -42.08 25.79
N VAL A 210 11.62 -41.98 26.35
CA VAL A 210 10.85 -40.72 26.41
C VAL A 210 10.56 -40.30 27.85
N LEU A 211 9.74 -41.05 28.58
CA LEU A 211 9.09 -40.54 29.80
C LEU A 211 10.09 -40.27 30.94
N ALA A 212 11.07 -41.15 31.16
CA ALA A 212 12.09 -40.97 32.19
C ALA A 212 13.01 -39.78 31.87
N ARG A 213 13.51 -39.69 30.62
CA ARG A 213 14.37 -38.59 30.16
C ARG A 213 13.65 -37.24 30.28
N ALA A 214 12.40 -37.16 29.81
CA ALA A 214 11.55 -35.97 29.90
C ALA A 214 10.88 -35.76 31.28
N LYS A 215 11.17 -36.57 32.30
CA LYS A 215 10.58 -36.48 33.65
C LYS A 215 9.04 -36.47 33.67
N MET A 216 8.41 -37.24 32.78
CA MET A 216 6.96 -37.38 32.63
C MET A 216 6.39 -38.44 33.58
N THR A 217 6.25 -38.09 34.85
CA THR A 217 5.94 -39.06 35.94
C THR A 217 4.46 -39.44 36.06
N ASP A 218 3.56 -38.77 35.34
CA ASP A 218 2.12 -39.02 35.36
C ASP A 218 1.58 -39.66 34.07
N THR A 219 2.44 -39.94 33.10
CA THR A 219 2.08 -40.49 31.79
C THR A 219 2.10 -42.02 31.78
N VAL A 220 0.99 -42.64 31.35
CA VAL A 220 0.77 -44.11 31.38
C VAL A 220 -0.08 -44.58 30.18
N ALA A 221 -0.20 -45.89 29.97
CA ALA A 221 -1.20 -46.45 29.04
C ALA A 221 -2.63 -46.20 29.53
N ASP A 222 -3.59 -45.96 28.63
CA ASP A 222 -5.01 -45.83 28.97
C ASP A 222 -5.74 -47.19 28.99
N ASP A 223 -5.22 -48.10 29.80
CA ASP A 223 -5.77 -49.44 30.03
C ASP A 223 -7.11 -49.35 30.81
N GLN A 224 -8.21 -49.83 30.23
CA GLN A 224 -9.54 -49.75 30.84
C GLN A 224 -9.78 -50.75 31.98
N ILE A 225 -9.03 -51.86 32.04
CA ILE A 225 -9.16 -52.86 33.12
C ILE A 225 -8.23 -52.54 34.30
N ALA A 226 -7.13 -51.81 34.08
CA ALA A 226 -6.24 -51.37 35.15
C ALA A 226 -6.84 -50.21 35.99
N ILE A 227 -6.84 -50.38 37.31
CA ILE A 227 -7.16 -49.32 38.28
C ILE A 227 -6.13 -48.19 38.13
N THR A 228 -6.54 -47.10 37.49
CA THR A 228 -5.65 -45.98 37.16
C THR A 228 -6.02 -44.74 37.97
N PRO A 229 -5.24 -44.37 39.01
CA PRO A 229 -5.53 -43.19 39.82
C PRO A 229 -5.57 -41.91 38.99
N ARG A 230 -6.49 -41.00 39.35
CA ARG A 230 -6.68 -39.67 38.75
C ARG A 230 -7.08 -39.66 37.27
N ARG A 231 -7.46 -40.80 36.67
CA ARG A 231 -8.12 -40.86 35.34
C ARG A 231 -9.38 -39.98 35.35
N THR A 232 -9.50 -39.05 34.39
CA THR A 232 -10.71 -38.24 34.22
C THR A 232 -11.88 -39.10 33.71
N ARG A 233 -13.10 -38.78 34.13
CA ARG A 233 -14.32 -39.13 33.40
C ARG A 233 -14.35 -38.30 32.10
N GLY A 234 -14.95 -38.83 31.03
CA GLY A 234 -14.95 -38.20 29.71
C GLY A 234 -16.37 -37.94 29.19
N TYR A 235 -16.58 -36.79 28.56
CA TYR A 235 -17.91 -36.25 28.23
C TYR A 235 -18.07 -35.87 26.77
N LEU A 236 -19.33 -35.80 26.34
CA LEU A 236 -19.77 -35.20 25.09
C LEU A 236 -20.83 -34.13 25.34
N ARG A 237 -20.97 -33.18 24.41
CA ARG A 237 -22.05 -32.19 24.40
C ARG A 237 -22.92 -32.45 23.17
N ALA A 238 -24.23 -32.43 23.34
CA ALA A 238 -25.17 -32.57 22.24
C ALA A 238 -25.10 -31.33 21.33
N THR A 239 -24.53 -31.49 20.13
CA THR A 239 -24.51 -30.47 19.07
C THR A 239 -25.51 -30.82 17.99
N GLN A 240 -25.94 -29.84 17.18
CA GLN A 240 -26.90 -30.07 16.09
C GLN A 240 -26.40 -31.12 15.08
N ALA A 241 -25.08 -31.18 14.85
CA ALA A 241 -24.44 -32.19 14.02
C ALA A 241 -24.43 -33.59 14.66
N LEU A 242 -24.30 -33.70 15.99
CA LEU A 242 -24.39 -34.98 16.69
C LEU A 242 -25.83 -35.51 16.70
N LEU A 243 -26.81 -34.65 17.00
CA LEU A 243 -28.22 -35.05 17.03
C LEU A 243 -28.69 -35.54 15.65
N LYS A 244 -28.34 -34.84 14.56
CA LYS A 244 -28.59 -35.29 13.17
C LYS A 244 -27.91 -36.61 12.78
N ALA A 245 -26.93 -37.08 13.55
CA ALA A 245 -26.18 -38.32 13.30
C ALA A 245 -26.56 -39.47 14.27
N LEU A 246 -27.60 -39.27 15.09
CA LEU A 246 -28.16 -40.27 15.99
C LEU A 246 -29.50 -40.81 15.45
N PRO A 247 -29.94 -42.01 15.89
CA PRO A 247 -31.29 -42.51 15.64
C PRO A 247 -32.39 -41.54 16.09
N ALA A 248 -33.54 -41.57 15.43
CA ALA A 248 -34.64 -40.61 15.65
C ALA A 248 -35.32 -40.74 17.03
N ASP A 249 -35.14 -41.87 17.71
CA ASP A 249 -35.59 -42.18 19.07
C ASP A 249 -34.63 -41.70 20.17
N HIS A 250 -33.59 -40.92 19.82
CA HIS A 250 -32.63 -40.41 20.81
C HIS A 250 -33.28 -39.51 21.88
N ASN A 251 -32.82 -39.61 23.13
CA ASN A 251 -33.27 -38.74 24.22
C ASN A 251 -32.33 -37.54 24.52
N LEU A 252 -31.31 -37.31 23.68
CA LEU A 252 -30.34 -36.23 23.86
C LEU A 252 -30.93 -34.85 23.51
N LYS A 253 -30.69 -33.86 24.37
CA LYS A 253 -31.19 -32.48 24.24
C LYS A 253 -30.06 -31.53 23.86
N LEU A 254 -30.28 -30.69 22.85
CA LEU A 254 -29.27 -29.75 22.32
C LEU A 254 -28.61 -28.92 23.44
N GLY A 255 -27.29 -28.78 23.35
CA GLY A 255 -26.47 -28.01 24.29
C GLY A 255 -26.18 -28.69 25.63
N LYS A 256 -26.87 -29.77 26.01
CA LYS A 256 -26.62 -30.54 27.24
C LYS A 256 -25.39 -31.45 27.14
N ILE A 257 -24.84 -31.80 28.30
CA ILE A 257 -23.64 -32.62 28.47
C ILE A 257 -24.07 -34.04 28.88
N TYR A 258 -23.39 -35.04 28.34
CA TYR A 258 -23.62 -36.46 28.62
C TYR A 258 -22.28 -37.20 28.76
N ASN A 259 -22.28 -38.35 29.44
CA ASN A 259 -21.12 -39.25 29.43
C ASN A 259 -20.73 -39.64 28.00
N ALA A 260 -19.44 -39.69 27.72
CA ALA A 260 -18.95 -40.29 26.48
C ALA A 260 -19.12 -41.82 26.53
N PRO A 261 -19.38 -42.49 25.39
CA PRO A 261 -19.41 -43.95 25.33
C PRO A 261 -18.12 -44.60 25.82
N LEU A 262 -18.24 -45.81 26.39
CA LEU A 262 -17.08 -46.66 26.67
C LEU A 262 -16.25 -46.85 25.40
N HIS A 263 -14.93 -46.79 25.56
CA HIS A 263 -13.96 -46.78 24.47
C HIS A 263 -12.65 -47.30 25.04
N ASP A 264 -12.19 -48.45 24.55
CA ASP A 264 -10.87 -48.98 24.86
C ASP A 264 -9.84 -48.44 23.86
N THR A 265 -8.63 -48.14 24.36
CA THR A 265 -7.54 -47.58 23.56
C THR A 265 -6.31 -48.50 23.45
N SER A 266 -6.35 -49.68 24.07
CA SER A 266 -5.30 -50.72 23.98
C SER A 266 -4.93 -51.05 22.53
N MET A 267 -5.91 -51.09 21.61
CA MET A 267 -5.67 -51.29 20.17
C MET A 267 -4.80 -50.21 19.50
N LYS A 268 -4.42 -49.15 20.20
CA LYS A 268 -3.80 -47.94 19.65
C LYS A 268 -2.88 -47.18 20.61
N ILE A 269 -2.25 -47.86 21.58
CA ILE A 269 -1.29 -47.23 22.51
C ILE A 269 -0.29 -46.27 21.80
N PRO A 270 0.45 -46.68 20.75
CA PRO A 270 1.45 -45.82 20.11
C PRO A 270 0.85 -44.68 19.29
N GLY A 271 -0.32 -44.90 18.68
CA GLY A 271 -1.01 -43.93 17.85
C GLY A 271 -1.94 -42.97 18.60
N GLY A 272 -2.26 -43.25 19.88
CA GLY A 272 -3.02 -42.37 20.76
C GLY A 272 -3.68 -42.97 21.99
N GLY A 273 -3.17 -44.06 22.58
CA GLY A 273 -3.77 -44.75 23.74
C GLY A 273 -3.07 -44.49 25.06
N LEU A 274 -2.61 -43.27 25.31
CA LEU A 274 -1.95 -42.87 26.55
C LEU A 274 -2.84 -41.94 27.38
N LEU A 275 -2.68 -42.00 28.70
CA LEU A 275 -3.05 -40.93 29.63
C LEU A 275 -1.83 -40.07 29.94
N SER A 276 -2.03 -38.77 30.14
CA SER A 276 -0.99 -37.83 30.59
C SER A 276 -1.61 -36.63 31.32
N THR A 277 -0.76 -35.71 31.77
CA THR A 277 -1.14 -34.42 32.36
C THR A 277 -0.60 -33.29 31.48
N ALA A 278 -1.18 -32.09 31.57
CA ALA A 278 -0.67 -30.95 30.80
C ALA A 278 0.82 -30.63 31.13
N PRO A 279 1.29 -30.67 32.39
CA PRO A 279 2.71 -30.52 32.72
C PRO A 279 3.63 -31.54 32.06
N ASP A 280 3.23 -32.82 32.00
CA ASP A 280 4.03 -33.86 31.32
C ASP A 280 4.16 -33.59 29.82
N LEU A 281 3.08 -33.16 29.15
CA LEU A 281 3.13 -32.79 27.74
C LEU A 281 3.98 -31.54 27.47
N VAL A 282 4.05 -30.58 28.39
CA VAL A 282 4.99 -29.45 28.31
C VAL A 282 6.43 -29.92 28.55
N ARG A 283 6.69 -30.80 29.53
CA ARG A 283 8.03 -31.38 29.75
C ARG A 283 8.52 -32.17 28.54
N PHE A 284 7.64 -32.90 27.86
CA PHE A 284 7.92 -33.55 26.59
C PHE A 284 8.35 -32.54 25.52
N ALA A 285 7.57 -31.47 25.32
CA ALA A 285 7.92 -30.43 24.34
C ALA A 285 9.26 -29.74 24.66
N ILE A 286 9.55 -29.46 25.93
CA ILE A 286 10.85 -28.97 26.40
C ILE A 286 11.96 -29.95 26.03
N ALA A 287 11.84 -31.22 26.44
CA ALA A 287 12.88 -32.23 26.24
C ALA A 287 13.16 -32.55 24.75
N VAL A 288 12.16 -32.38 23.87
CA VAL A 288 12.37 -32.41 22.42
C VAL A 288 13.09 -31.14 21.95
N ASN A 289 12.67 -29.95 22.38
CA ASN A 289 13.25 -28.66 21.94
C ASN A 289 14.69 -28.43 22.43
N THR A 290 15.07 -28.98 23.59
CA THR A 290 16.42 -28.89 24.14
C THR A 290 17.26 -30.14 23.84
N THR A 291 17.00 -30.81 22.69
CA THR A 291 17.73 -31.98 22.16
C THR A 291 18.01 -33.10 23.17
N GLN A 292 17.15 -33.23 24.20
CA GLN A 292 17.35 -34.17 25.30
C GLN A 292 16.89 -35.59 24.96
N LEU A 293 16.07 -35.74 23.90
CA LEU A 293 15.49 -37.01 23.45
C LEU A 293 15.99 -37.49 22.08
N VAL A 294 16.38 -36.56 21.21
CA VAL A 294 16.97 -36.77 19.87
C VAL A 294 17.98 -35.65 19.59
N ASN A 295 18.97 -35.90 18.73
CA ASN A 295 19.98 -34.93 18.35
C ASN A 295 19.44 -33.82 17.41
N GLU A 296 20.22 -32.77 17.20
CA GLU A 296 19.81 -31.57 16.45
C GLU A 296 19.52 -31.83 14.96
N ALA A 297 20.29 -32.69 14.29
CA ALA A 297 20.07 -33.03 12.88
C ALA A 297 18.78 -33.88 12.71
N THR A 298 18.55 -34.80 13.64
CA THR A 298 17.29 -35.54 13.74
C THR A 298 16.11 -34.62 14.03
N LEU A 299 16.27 -33.64 14.93
CA LEU A 299 15.24 -32.66 15.28
C LEU A 299 14.87 -31.76 14.10
N ALA A 300 15.86 -31.24 13.38
CA ALA A 300 15.66 -30.48 12.14
C ALA A 300 14.91 -31.31 11.09
N THR A 301 15.23 -32.60 10.95
CA THR A 301 14.50 -33.54 10.09
C THR A 301 13.07 -33.80 10.60
N MET A 302 12.89 -33.93 11.92
CA MET A 302 11.61 -34.17 12.58
C MET A 302 10.61 -33.03 12.35
N TRP A 303 11.11 -31.80 12.29
CA TRP A 303 10.33 -30.58 12.08
C TRP A 303 10.41 -30.00 10.67
N SER A 304 11.03 -30.72 9.72
CA SER A 304 10.96 -30.42 8.29
C SER A 304 9.66 -30.96 7.70
N ARG A 305 8.98 -30.14 6.88
CA ARG A 305 7.77 -30.58 6.15
C ARG A 305 8.10 -31.68 5.17
N GLN A 306 7.38 -32.79 5.27
CA GLN A 306 7.47 -33.89 4.31
C GLN A 306 6.78 -33.49 3.01
N LYS A 307 7.25 -34.02 1.88
CA LYS A 307 6.73 -33.74 0.54
C LYS A 307 6.24 -35.03 -0.13
N THR A 308 5.22 -34.92 -0.98
CA THR A 308 4.83 -36.02 -1.87
C THR A 308 5.83 -36.14 -3.03
N ARG A 309 5.80 -37.27 -3.75
CA ARG A 309 6.75 -37.61 -4.84
C ARG A 309 6.75 -36.61 -6.02
N ASP A 310 5.69 -35.85 -6.18
CA ASP A 310 5.53 -34.75 -7.16
C ASP A 310 6.07 -33.39 -6.65
N GLY A 311 6.57 -33.34 -5.41
CA GLY A 311 7.16 -32.15 -4.79
C GLY A 311 6.19 -31.32 -3.93
N ALA A 312 4.89 -31.63 -3.89
CA ALA A 312 3.94 -30.84 -3.10
C ALA A 312 4.19 -30.98 -1.58
N GLU A 313 4.17 -29.86 -0.86
CA GLU A 313 4.40 -29.86 0.59
C GLU A 313 3.19 -30.35 1.39
N THR A 314 3.45 -31.15 2.42
CA THR A 314 2.46 -31.44 3.47
C THR A 314 2.58 -30.45 4.64
N ASN A 315 1.56 -30.40 5.50
CA ASN A 315 1.60 -29.64 6.76
C ASN A 315 2.20 -30.46 7.93
N TYR A 316 2.98 -31.50 7.64
CA TYR A 316 3.41 -32.53 8.60
C TYR A 316 4.91 -32.81 8.47
N GLY A 317 5.58 -33.01 9.61
CA GLY A 317 6.95 -33.48 9.72
C GLY A 317 7.01 -34.97 10.07
N LEU A 318 8.00 -35.39 10.85
CA LEU A 318 8.04 -36.76 11.40
C LEU A 318 7.43 -36.73 12.81
N GLY A 319 6.14 -37.07 12.95
CA GLY A 319 5.43 -37.04 14.23
C GLY A 319 4.71 -35.74 14.60
N TRP A 320 4.96 -34.63 13.91
CA TRP A 320 4.42 -33.31 14.26
C TRP A 320 3.71 -32.63 13.08
N GLN A 321 2.71 -31.78 13.38
CA GLN A 321 2.20 -30.80 12.41
C GLN A 321 3.11 -29.57 12.40
N VAL A 322 3.55 -29.14 11.22
CA VAL A 322 4.56 -28.07 11.02
C VAL A 322 3.98 -26.93 10.20
N GLY A 323 3.94 -25.74 10.80
CA GLY A 323 3.55 -24.50 10.14
C GLY A 323 4.33 -23.28 10.65
N ARG A 324 3.83 -22.08 10.32
CA ARG A 324 4.30 -20.81 10.89
C ARG A 324 3.13 -20.04 11.49
N ARG A 325 3.37 -19.32 12.59
CA ARG A 325 2.44 -18.36 13.20
C ARG A 325 3.23 -17.21 13.82
N SER A 326 2.87 -15.97 13.48
CA SER A 326 3.63 -14.75 13.83
C SER A 326 5.12 -14.83 13.45
N GLY A 327 5.42 -15.10 12.18
CA GLY A 327 6.78 -15.23 11.62
C GLY A 327 7.52 -16.52 12.01
N ARG A 328 7.28 -17.01 13.23
CA ARG A 328 7.98 -18.14 13.87
C ARG A 328 7.43 -19.49 13.45
N GLN A 329 8.25 -20.53 13.54
CA GLN A 329 7.87 -21.92 13.38
C GLN A 329 6.87 -22.32 14.49
N LEU A 330 5.85 -23.08 14.12
CA LEU A 330 4.91 -23.68 15.04
C LEU A 330 4.91 -25.19 14.79
N VAL A 331 5.43 -25.93 15.76
CA VAL A 331 5.36 -27.40 15.80
C VAL A 331 4.29 -27.80 16.80
N SER A 332 3.40 -28.70 16.42
CA SER A 332 2.19 -28.95 17.20
C SER A 332 1.57 -30.31 16.94
N HIS A 333 0.80 -30.82 17.90
CA HIS A 333 -0.13 -31.91 17.64
C HIS A 333 -1.40 -31.73 18.47
N GLY A 334 -2.57 -31.84 17.83
CA GLY A 334 -3.88 -31.88 18.49
C GLY A 334 -4.40 -33.30 18.66
N GLY A 335 -5.20 -33.57 19.69
CA GLY A 335 -5.81 -34.88 19.92
C GLY A 335 -7.32 -34.78 20.13
N GLY A 336 -8.05 -35.77 19.63
CA GLY A 336 -9.49 -35.90 19.83
C GLY A 336 -9.89 -37.37 19.84
N GLN A 337 -10.65 -37.78 20.86
CA GLN A 337 -11.16 -39.14 21.07
C GLN A 337 -12.50 -39.08 21.81
N ALA A 338 -13.12 -40.24 22.05
CA ALA A 338 -14.33 -40.29 22.89
C ALA A 338 -14.02 -39.73 24.29
N GLY A 339 -14.76 -38.69 24.67
CA GLY A 339 -14.62 -38.02 25.95
C GLY A 339 -13.42 -37.09 26.13
N THR A 340 -12.69 -36.69 25.07
CA THR A 340 -11.55 -35.77 25.25
C THR A 340 -11.22 -34.90 24.03
N SER A 341 -10.61 -33.74 24.31
CA SER A 341 -9.88 -32.92 23.35
C SER A 341 -8.56 -32.47 23.99
N THR A 342 -7.47 -32.50 23.23
CA THR A 342 -6.13 -32.09 23.68
C THR A 342 -5.41 -31.25 22.63
N MET A 343 -4.47 -30.42 23.08
CA MET A 343 -3.58 -29.65 22.21
C MET A 343 -2.20 -29.52 22.84
N LEU A 344 -1.15 -29.76 22.06
CA LEU A 344 0.22 -29.36 22.39
C LEU A 344 0.78 -28.47 21.28
N VAL A 345 1.24 -27.28 21.64
CA VAL A 345 1.95 -26.34 20.75
C VAL A 345 3.32 -26.00 21.32
N LEU A 346 4.30 -25.80 20.43
CA LEU A 346 5.64 -25.33 20.73
C LEU A 346 6.08 -24.35 19.63
N PHE A 347 6.65 -23.22 20.07
CA PHE A 347 7.40 -22.28 19.25
C PHE A 347 8.89 -22.47 19.59
N PRO A 348 9.66 -23.22 18.77
CA PRO A 348 11.02 -23.65 19.09
C PRO A 348 11.95 -22.49 19.46
N GLU A 349 11.92 -21.41 18.66
CA GLU A 349 12.90 -20.31 18.69
C GLU A 349 12.82 -19.46 19.96
N ILE A 350 11.72 -19.55 20.71
CA ILE A 350 11.48 -18.83 21.97
C ILE A 350 11.23 -19.77 23.16
N GLY A 351 11.46 -21.07 22.97
CA GLY A 351 11.24 -22.11 23.98
C GLY A 351 9.85 -22.08 24.63
N THR A 352 8.83 -21.60 23.92
CA THR A 352 7.49 -21.37 24.48
C THR A 352 6.56 -22.49 24.04
N SER A 353 6.00 -23.21 25.01
CA SER A 353 5.05 -24.30 24.74
C SER A 353 3.85 -24.27 25.67
N VAL A 354 2.72 -24.73 25.14
CA VAL A 354 1.44 -24.77 25.86
C VAL A 354 0.79 -26.12 25.62
N ALA A 355 0.44 -26.82 26.70
CA ALA A 355 -0.39 -28.02 26.67
C ALA A 355 -1.75 -27.73 27.29
N ILE A 356 -2.81 -28.15 26.60
CA ILE A 356 -4.19 -28.08 27.09
C ILE A 356 -4.81 -29.46 26.99
N MET A 357 -5.42 -29.94 28.07
CA MET A 357 -6.14 -31.21 28.11
C MET A 357 -7.54 -30.99 28.68
N CYS A 358 -8.56 -31.49 27.99
CA CYS A 358 -9.96 -31.30 28.34
C CYS A 358 -10.73 -32.61 28.28
N ASN A 359 -11.70 -32.79 29.19
CA ASN A 359 -12.55 -33.98 29.27
C ASN A 359 -13.87 -33.85 28.48
N LEU A 360 -13.94 -32.91 27.56
CA LEU A 360 -15.01 -32.80 26.57
C LEU A 360 -14.47 -33.11 25.18
N GLN A 361 -15.14 -33.97 24.41
CA GLN A 361 -14.78 -34.24 23.01
C GLN A 361 -15.21 -33.11 22.05
N GLY A 362 -14.39 -32.81 21.05
CA GLY A 362 -14.72 -31.86 19.97
C GLY A 362 -14.47 -30.38 20.29
N VAL A 363 -13.66 -30.05 21.30
CA VAL A 363 -13.32 -28.67 21.67
C VAL A 363 -12.16 -28.14 20.82
N PRO A 364 -12.28 -26.98 20.15
CA PRO A 364 -11.26 -26.43 19.24
C PRO A 364 -10.11 -25.73 20.00
N LEU A 365 -9.27 -26.50 20.70
CA LEU A 365 -8.25 -25.99 21.62
C LEU A 365 -7.02 -25.30 20.98
N ARG A 366 -6.82 -25.39 19.65
CA ARG A 366 -5.62 -24.82 18.98
C ARG A 366 -5.48 -23.32 19.19
N ASN A 367 -6.58 -22.58 18.98
CA ASN A 367 -6.52 -21.11 18.99
C ASN A 367 -6.25 -20.61 20.41
N LEU A 368 -6.90 -21.19 21.42
CA LEU A 368 -6.63 -20.92 22.84
C LEU A 368 -5.15 -21.18 23.19
N ALA A 369 -4.58 -22.30 22.76
CA ALA A 369 -3.18 -22.63 23.04
C ALA A 369 -2.19 -21.64 22.40
N VAL A 370 -2.47 -21.16 21.18
CA VAL A 370 -1.68 -20.13 20.49
C VAL A 370 -1.88 -18.74 21.11
N GLU A 371 -3.09 -18.40 21.54
CA GLU A 371 -3.40 -17.12 22.20
C GLU A 371 -2.75 -17.02 23.60
N ILE A 372 -2.71 -18.13 24.34
CA ILE A 372 -1.94 -18.26 25.58
C ILE A 372 -0.45 -18.14 25.29
N ALA A 373 0.09 -18.85 24.28
CA ALA A 373 1.50 -18.72 23.89
C ALA A 373 1.89 -17.29 23.46
N ASN A 374 0.96 -16.56 22.83
CA ASN A 374 1.14 -15.14 22.51
C ASN A 374 1.05 -14.23 23.75
N THR A 375 0.24 -14.59 24.73
CA THR A 375 0.08 -13.88 26.01
C THR A 375 1.27 -14.07 26.94
N VAL A 376 1.95 -15.23 26.87
CA VAL A 376 3.13 -15.58 27.69
C VAL A 376 4.46 -15.42 26.97
N ARG A 377 4.50 -14.65 25.87
CA ARG A 377 5.77 -14.29 25.22
C ARG A 377 6.73 -13.73 26.27
N PRO A 378 8.01 -14.15 26.29
CA PRO A 378 9.03 -13.41 27.04
C PRO A 378 8.96 -11.95 26.64
N THR A 379 8.90 -11.05 27.62
CA THR A 379 9.03 -9.61 27.38
C THR A 379 10.49 -9.32 27.05
N THR A 380 10.88 -9.62 25.81
CA THR A 380 11.81 -8.74 25.10
C THR A 380 11.32 -7.30 25.33
N GLN A 381 12.22 -6.37 25.61
CA GLN A 381 11.84 -4.96 25.63
C GLN A 381 11.16 -4.62 24.29
N PRO A 382 10.20 -3.67 24.27
CA PRO A 382 9.65 -3.17 23.01
C PRO A 382 10.81 -2.79 22.09
N THR A 383 10.80 -3.30 20.84
CA THR A 383 11.85 -3.01 19.85
C THR A 383 12.10 -1.51 19.81
N ASP A 384 13.31 -1.08 20.21
CA ASP A 384 13.61 0.34 20.30
C ASP A 384 13.90 0.90 18.90
N TYR A 385 12.86 1.47 18.31
CA TYR A 385 12.94 2.15 17.01
C TYR A 385 13.60 3.54 17.12
N GLY A 386 14.17 3.97 18.26
CA GLY A 386 14.70 5.32 18.47
C GLY A 386 15.65 5.84 17.37
N GLU A 387 16.66 5.06 16.96
CA GLU A 387 17.57 5.45 15.86
C GLU A 387 16.85 5.49 14.51
N ALA A 388 16.00 4.50 14.23
CA ALA A 388 15.18 4.44 13.03
C ALA A 388 14.25 5.66 12.92
N LEU A 389 13.59 6.05 14.02
CA LEU A 389 12.73 7.21 14.09
C LEU A 389 13.51 8.52 13.93
N ALA A 390 14.73 8.63 14.46
CA ALA A 390 15.59 9.80 14.22
C ALA A 390 15.91 9.98 12.72
N LYS A 391 16.29 8.89 12.03
CA LYS A 391 16.55 8.90 10.57
C LYS A 391 15.29 9.17 9.75
N LEU A 392 14.17 8.54 10.10
CA LEU A 392 12.89 8.72 9.42
C LEU A 392 12.37 10.16 9.58
N ASN A 393 12.45 10.74 10.78
CA ASN A 393 12.09 12.14 11.01
C ASN A 393 12.93 13.08 10.14
N ALA A 394 14.25 12.87 10.04
CA ALA A 394 15.12 13.66 9.19
C ALA A 394 14.77 13.53 7.69
N ALA A 395 14.44 12.31 7.23
CA ALA A 395 14.00 12.06 5.85
C ALA A 395 12.65 12.75 5.55
N ILE A 396 11.65 12.63 6.43
CA ILE A 396 10.35 13.30 6.27
C ILE A 396 10.52 14.82 6.27
N GLN A 397 11.30 15.38 7.20
CA GLN A 397 11.58 16.82 7.25
C GLN A 397 12.32 17.32 6.00
N HIS A 398 13.22 16.52 5.42
CA HIS A 398 13.90 16.83 4.17
C HIS A 398 12.91 16.93 3.00
N GLU A 399 12.07 15.92 2.80
CA GLU A 399 11.09 15.90 1.71
C GLU A 399 10.00 16.96 1.89
N VAL A 400 9.41 17.09 3.08
CA VAL A 400 8.39 18.13 3.39
C VAL A 400 8.94 19.53 3.10
N LYS A 401 10.22 19.80 3.44
CA LYS A 401 10.87 21.08 3.16
C LYS A 401 11.26 21.27 1.69
N GLN A 402 11.82 20.24 1.04
CA GLN A 402 12.31 20.37 -0.34
C GLN A 402 11.16 20.44 -1.36
N LYS A 403 10.05 19.75 -1.08
CA LYS A 403 8.88 19.62 -1.97
C LYS A 403 7.71 20.52 -1.54
N GLU A 404 7.92 21.32 -0.48
CA GLU A 404 6.94 22.24 0.10
C GLU A 404 5.58 21.57 0.36
N LEU A 405 5.59 20.38 0.98
CA LEU A 405 4.36 19.62 1.24
C LEU A 405 3.48 20.36 2.27
N PRO A 406 2.22 20.69 1.96
CA PRO A 406 1.36 21.46 2.88
C PRO A 406 1.14 20.74 4.21
N ALA A 407 0.75 19.47 4.15
CA ALA A 407 0.70 18.55 5.29
C ALA A 407 1.22 17.17 4.88
N PHE A 408 1.87 16.49 5.82
CA PHE A 408 2.24 15.08 5.72
C PHE A 408 2.06 14.40 7.09
N SER A 409 1.45 13.22 7.15
CA SER A 409 1.36 12.42 8.36
C SER A 409 1.69 10.96 8.07
N MET A 410 2.28 10.28 9.06
CA MET A 410 2.65 8.87 8.98
C MET A 410 2.50 8.17 10.33
N SER A 411 2.19 6.88 10.30
CA SER A 411 2.22 5.97 11.45
C SER A 411 2.92 4.65 11.12
N LEU A 412 3.55 4.06 12.13
CA LEU A 412 4.27 2.78 12.07
C LEU A 412 3.64 1.78 13.05
N VAL A 413 3.44 0.55 12.58
CA VAL A 413 2.82 -0.55 13.35
C VAL A 413 3.76 -1.74 13.42
N ASP A 414 3.98 -2.25 14.64
CA ASP A 414 4.65 -3.53 14.90
C ASP A 414 3.68 -4.45 15.65
N GLY A 415 3.33 -5.58 15.03
CA GLY A 415 2.43 -6.59 15.59
C GLY A 415 0.99 -6.08 15.72
N ASN A 416 0.66 -5.52 16.88
CA ASN A 416 -0.64 -4.93 17.18
C ASN A 416 -0.50 -3.57 17.89
N ARG A 417 0.67 -2.92 17.77
CA ARG A 417 1.00 -1.66 18.44
C ARG A 417 1.39 -0.62 17.40
N VAL A 418 0.80 0.58 17.50
CA VAL A 418 1.42 1.78 16.91
C VAL A 418 2.68 2.06 17.72
N VAL A 419 3.85 1.95 17.09
CA VAL A 419 5.14 2.22 17.75
C VAL A 419 5.55 3.69 17.61
N TRP A 420 5.04 4.36 16.58
CA TRP A 420 5.17 5.81 16.36
C TRP A 420 4.08 6.31 15.41
N ALA A 421 3.64 7.55 15.59
CA ALA A 421 2.88 8.28 14.60
C ALA A 421 3.07 9.79 14.79
N ASN A 422 3.17 10.56 13.69
CA ASN A 422 3.29 12.02 13.75
C ASN A 422 2.73 12.72 12.50
N GLY A 423 2.60 14.05 12.57
CA GLY A 423 2.34 14.93 11.44
C GLY A 423 3.39 16.03 11.29
N PHE A 424 3.45 16.61 10.08
CA PHE A 424 4.45 17.58 9.63
C PHE A 424 3.78 18.59 8.68
N GLY A 425 4.17 19.86 8.75
CA GLY A 425 3.45 20.93 8.05
C GLY A 425 2.16 21.33 8.77
N TYR A 426 1.17 21.79 8.01
CA TYR A 426 -0.07 22.39 8.51
C TYR A 426 -1.29 21.70 7.90
N GLN A 427 -2.22 21.23 8.74
CA GLN A 427 -3.55 20.80 8.31
C GLN A 427 -4.25 21.95 7.56
N ASP A 428 -4.11 23.17 8.08
CA ASP A 428 -4.57 24.41 7.48
C ASP A 428 -3.46 25.47 7.67
N ALA A 429 -2.91 25.97 6.57
CA ALA A 429 -1.78 26.90 6.59
C ALA A 429 -2.20 28.36 6.89
N GLU A 430 -3.45 28.74 6.60
CA GLU A 430 -3.98 30.08 6.86
C GLU A 430 -4.29 30.25 8.35
N GLN A 431 -4.97 29.26 8.93
CA GLN A 431 -5.21 29.15 10.38
C GLN A 431 -3.94 28.72 11.17
N LYS A 432 -2.82 28.43 10.48
CA LYS A 432 -1.56 27.92 11.05
C LYS A 432 -1.73 26.67 11.91
N LYS A 433 -2.73 25.86 11.61
CA LYS A 433 -3.10 24.65 12.36
C LYS A 433 -2.13 23.51 11.99
N PRO A 434 -1.28 23.00 12.91
CA PRO A 434 -0.28 22.00 12.58
C PRO A 434 -0.93 20.68 12.14
N ALA A 435 -0.28 19.98 11.21
CA ALA A 435 -0.66 18.61 10.86
C ALA A 435 -0.23 17.65 11.98
N THR A 436 -1.04 16.63 12.24
CA THR A 436 -0.82 15.63 13.31
C THR A 436 -1.14 14.22 12.79
N ALA A 437 -0.79 13.18 13.56
CA ALA A 437 -1.20 11.81 13.26
C ALA A 437 -2.73 11.61 13.23
N ALA A 438 -3.50 12.51 13.88
CA ALA A 438 -4.96 12.50 13.88
C ALA A 438 -5.57 13.29 12.71
N THR A 439 -4.78 14.06 11.96
CA THR A 439 -5.24 14.76 10.76
C THR A 439 -5.82 13.77 9.75
N VAL A 440 -6.98 14.12 9.21
CA VAL A 440 -7.72 13.32 8.25
C VAL A 440 -7.40 13.78 6.84
N TYR A 441 -7.28 12.81 5.92
CA TYR A 441 -7.03 13.00 4.50
C TYR A 441 -8.05 12.18 3.72
N ARG A 442 -8.39 12.59 2.50
CA ARG A 442 -9.13 11.70 1.57
C ARG A 442 -8.14 10.66 1.05
N VAL A 443 -8.28 9.40 1.45
CA VAL A 443 -7.24 8.38 1.25
C VAL A 443 -7.27 7.71 -0.12
N GLY A 444 -8.10 8.20 -1.04
CA GLY A 444 -8.21 7.74 -2.42
C GLY A 444 -8.44 6.24 -2.51
N SER A 445 -7.74 5.55 -3.41
CA SER A 445 -7.91 4.12 -3.68
C SER A 445 -7.69 3.15 -2.52
N ILE A 446 -7.18 3.57 -1.35
CA ILE A 446 -7.25 2.75 -0.12
C ILE A 446 -8.72 2.38 0.22
N SER A 447 -9.68 3.22 -0.19
CA SER A 447 -11.13 2.96 -0.16
C SER A 447 -11.52 1.57 -0.68
N LYS A 448 -10.86 1.10 -1.76
CA LYS A 448 -11.19 -0.15 -2.43
C LYS A 448 -11.13 -1.34 -1.47
N LEU A 449 -10.08 -1.40 -0.65
CA LEU A 449 -9.88 -2.45 0.37
C LEU A 449 -11.08 -2.60 1.32
N PHE A 450 -11.74 -1.51 1.69
CA PHE A 450 -12.89 -1.53 2.59
C PHE A 450 -14.15 -2.03 1.87
N THR A 451 -14.39 -1.55 0.65
CA THR A 451 -15.45 -2.07 -0.24
C THR A 451 -15.30 -3.57 -0.49
N ASP A 452 -14.09 -4.01 -0.83
CA ASP A 452 -13.79 -5.40 -1.17
C ASP A 452 -13.91 -6.32 0.05
N ILE A 453 -13.46 -5.88 1.24
CA ILE A 453 -13.64 -6.64 2.49
C ILE A 453 -15.13 -6.79 2.84
N ALA A 454 -15.96 -5.76 2.64
CA ALA A 454 -17.40 -5.87 2.89
C ALA A 454 -18.10 -6.86 1.94
N VAL A 455 -17.62 -7.00 0.69
CA VAL A 455 -18.06 -8.07 -0.23
C VAL A 455 -17.60 -9.44 0.27
N MET A 456 -16.34 -9.56 0.67
CA MET A 456 -15.81 -10.82 1.20
C MET A 456 -16.50 -11.28 2.49
N GLN A 457 -17.00 -10.35 3.32
CA GLN A 457 -17.88 -10.69 4.46
C GLN A 457 -19.20 -11.37 4.01
N LEU A 458 -19.82 -10.91 2.91
CA LEU A 458 -21.03 -11.53 2.37
C LEU A 458 -20.75 -12.86 1.64
N VAL A 459 -19.56 -13.03 1.07
CA VAL A 459 -19.07 -14.33 0.57
C VAL A 459 -18.86 -15.30 1.75
N GLU A 460 -18.32 -14.80 2.86
CA GLU A 460 -18.14 -15.54 4.11
C GLU A 460 -19.45 -15.95 4.81
N GLU A 461 -20.53 -15.21 4.57
CA GLU A 461 -21.91 -15.52 4.97
C GLU A 461 -22.62 -16.46 3.98
N GLY A 462 -22.03 -16.74 2.81
CA GLY A 462 -22.63 -17.56 1.75
C GLY A 462 -23.72 -16.86 0.93
N LYS A 463 -23.81 -15.53 1.01
CA LYS A 463 -24.77 -14.70 0.26
C LYS A 463 -24.25 -14.34 -1.13
N LEU A 464 -22.96 -14.00 -1.22
CA LEU A 464 -22.28 -13.71 -2.47
C LEU A 464 -21.41 -14.87 -2.94
N ASP A 465 -21.33 -15.03 -4.25
CA ASP A 465 -20.45 -15.96 -4.96
C ASP A 465 -19.51 -15.11 -5.83
N LEU A 466 -18.20 -15.30 -5.68
CA LEU A 466 -17.19 -14.51 -6.38
C LEU A 466 -17.11 -14.81 -7.88
N ASP A 467 -17.52 -16.02 -8.27
CA ASP A 467 -17.36 -16.56 -9.63
C ASP A 467 -18.68 -16.62 -10.39
N ALA A 468 -19.79 -16.23 -9.76
CA ALA A 468 -21.06 -16.00 -10.43
C ALA A 468 -21.01 -14.74 -11.31
N PRO A 469 -21.73 -14.71 -12.44
CA PRO A 469 -21.95 -13.50 -13.23
C PRO A 469 -22.58 -12.40 -12.37
N VAL A 470 -22.04 -11.17 -12.45
CA VAL A 470 -22.50 -10.04 -11.64
C VAL A 470 -23.97 -9.66 -11.89
N GLN A 471 -24.49 -9.99 -13.08
CA GLN A 471 -25.91 -9.87 -13.46
C GLN A 471 -26.85 -10.66 -12.54
N ARG A 472 -26.35 -11.66 -11.80
CA ARG A 472 -27.11 -12.36 -10.74
C ARG A 472 -27.53 -11.42 -9.60
N TYR A 473 -26.76 -10.36 -9.38
CA TYR A 473 -26.94 -9.41 -8.28
C TYR A 473 -27.39 -8.03 -8.78
N LEU A 474 -27.01 -7.65 -10.01
CA LEU A 474 -27.43 -6.41 -10.69
C LEU A 474 -27.96 -6.76 -12.10
N PRO A 475 -29.22 -7.19 -12.25
CA PRO A 475 -29.76 -7.66 -13.54
C PRO A 475 -29.67 -6.62 -14.66
N ASP A 476 -29.81 -5.34 -14.32
CA ASP A 476 -29.78 -4.22 -15.26
C ASP A 476 -28.36 -3.78 -15.65
N PHE A 477 -27.31 -4.37 -15.07
CA PHE A 477 -25.92 -4.09 -15.46
C PHE A 477 -25.55 -4.91 -16.71
N GLN A 478 -25.69 -4.29 -17.87
CA GLN A 478 -25.53 -4.90 -19.20
C GLN A 478 -24.58 -4.06 -20.10
N PRO A 479 -23.33 -3.78 -19.69
CA PRO A 479 -22.33 -3.18 -20.58
C PRO A 479 -22.08 -4.11 -21.78
N ARG A 480 -21.80 -3.54 -22.94
CA ARG A 480 -21.64 -4.33 -24.17
C ARG A 480 -20.39 -5.22 -24.08
N ASN A 481 -20.60 -6.52 -24.17
CA ASN A 481 -19.57 -7.54 -24.05
C ASN A 481 -19.37 -8.30 -25.38
N PRO A 482 -18.46 -7.86 -26.26
CA PRO A 482 -18.20 -8.53 -27.53
C PRO A 482 -17.45 -9.86 -27.38
N PHE A 483 -17.02 -10.23 -26.16
CA PHE A 483 -16.19 -11.41 -25.90
C PHE A 483 -16.98 -12.63 -25.38
N GLY A 484 -18.23 -12.45 -24.97
CA GLY A 484 -19.12 -13.52 -24.49
C GLY A 484 -18.74 -14.14 -23.13
N VAL A 485 -17.66 -13.70 -22.49
CA VAL A 485 -17.23 -14.17 -21.16
C VAL A 485 -17.93 -13.34 -20.08
N PRO A 486 -18.71 -13.93 -19.16
CA PRO A 486 -19.40 -13.17 -18.12
C PRO A 486 -18.44 -12.46 -17.16
N VAL A 487 -18.82 -11.26 -16.70
CA VAL A 487 -18.07 -10.48 -15.70
C VAL A 487 -18.43 -10.95 -14.30
N THR A 488 -17.44 -11.25 -13.47
CA THR A 488 -17.62 -11.73 -12.08
C THR A 488 -17.07 -10.75 -11.04
N LEU A 489 -17.48 -10.91 -9.77
CA LEU A 489 -16.92 -10.12 -8.66
C LEU A 489 -15.41 -10.32 -8.53
N ARG A 490 -14.89 -11.55 -8.68
CA ARG A 490 -13.45 -11.84 -8.67
C ARG A 490 -12.69 -10.98 -9.68
N GLN A 491 -13.24 -10.83 -10.89
CA GLN A 491 -12.61 -10.09 -11.98
C GLN A 491 -12.68 -8.57 -11.75
N LEU A 492 -13.78 -8.05 -11.21
CA LEU A 492 -13.92 -6.64 -10.85
C LEU A 492 -12.91 -6.25 -9.74
N MET A 493 -12.88 -7.02 -8.65
CA MET A 493 -12.03 -6.80 -7.47
C MET A 493 -10.53 -7.05 -7.73
N SER A 494 -10.15 -7.66 -8.85
CA SER A 494 -8.76 -7.87 -9.27
C SER A 494 -8.35 -7.01 -10.48
N HIS A 495 -9.21 -6.10 -10.92
CA HIS A 495 -9.00 -5.26 -12.11
C HIS A 495 -8.75 -6.06 -13.41
N ARG A 496 -9.43 -7.21 -13.55
CA ARG A 496 -9.38 -8.12 -14.73
C ARG A 496 -10.74 -8.33 -15.42
N SER A 497 -11.74 -7.52 -15.13
CA SER A 497 -13.06 -7.57 -15.80
C SER A 497 -13.06 -7.07 -17.24
N GLY A 498 -11.99 -6.39 -17.68
CA GLY A 498 -11.92 -5.77 -19.00
C GLY A 498 -12.75 -4.48 -19.16
N LEU A 499 -13.43 -4.04 -18.11
CA LEU A 499 -14.27 -2.83 -18.10
C LEU A 499 -13.45 -1.54 -18.29
N VAL A 500 -14.09 -0.48 -18.79
CA VAL A 500 -13.52 0.89 -18.88
C VAL A 500 -12.94 1.39 -17.55
N ARG A 501 -12.01 2.34 -17.62
CA ARG A 501 -11.37 2.91 -16.42
C ARG A 501 -12.38 3.67 -15.55
N GLU A 502 -13.09 4.62 -16.16
CA GLU A 502 -14.05 5.52 -15.53
C GLU A 502 -15.44 5.33 -16.19
N PRO A 503 -16.55 5.53 -15.47
CA PRO A 503 -17.90 5.52 -16.04
C PRO A 503 -18.22 6.82 -16.81
N PRO A 504 -19.20 6.84 -17.73
CA PRO A 504 -19.67 8.09 -18.36
C PRO A 504 -20.28 9.12 -17.40
N VAL A 505 -20.79 8.69 -16.24
CA VAL A 505 -21.35 9.53 -15.16
C VAL A 505 -20.74 9.13 -13.82
N GLY A 506 -20.38 10.08 -12.95
CA GLY A 506 -19.77 9.83 -11.64
C GLY A 506 -18.27 9.56 -11.66
N HIS A 507 -17.60 9.84 -12.79
CA HIS A 507 -16.17 9.67 -13.00
C HIS A 507 -15.31 10.62 -12.16
N TYR A 508 -14.00 10.37 -12.12
CA TYR A 508 -13.02 11.22 -11.43
C TYR A 508 -13.14 12.74 -11.69
N PHE A 509 -13.62 13.17 -12.87
CA PHE A 509 -13.76 14.58 -13.22
C PHE A 509 -15.09 15.24 -12.79
N ASP A 510 -16.09 14.44 -12.39
CA ASP A 510 -17.50 14.82 -12.30
C ASP A 510 -17.81 15.60 -11.02
N PRO A 511 -18.19 16.90 -11.10
CA PRO A 511 -18.52 17.69 -9.92
C PRO A 511 -19.97 17.52 -9.43
N ASP A 512 -20.84 16.82 -10.16
CA ASP A 512 -22.30 16.84 -9.94
C ASP A 512 -22.78 15.84 -8.85
N GLU A 513 -21.84 15.19 -8.15
CA GLU A 513 -22.06 14.20 -7.08
C GLU A 513 -23.16 13.13 -7.35
N PRO A 514 -23.22 12.49 -8.54
CA PRO A 514 -24.31 11.58 -8.88
C PRO A 514 -24.32 10.30 -8.03
N THR A 515 -25.50 9.71 -7.88
CA THR A 515 -25.69 8.49 -7.07
C THR A 515 -24.90 7.30 -7.63
N LEU A 516 -24.58 6.33 -6.78
CA LEU A 516 -23.91 5.09 -7.21
C LEU A 516 -24.75 4.32 -8.23
N THR A 517 -26.09 4.35 -8.11
CA THR A 517 -27.03 3.80 -9.09
C THR A 517 -26.90 4.46 -10.46
N ALA A 518 -26.87 5.80 -10.53
CA ALA A 518 -26.71 6.53 -11.79
C ALA A 518 -25.33 6.28 -12.41
N THR A 519 -24.29 6.29 -11.56
CA THR A 519 -22.90 5.96 -11.92
C THR A 519 -22.82 4.58 -12.59
N VAL A 520 -23.40 3.55 -11.97
CA VAL A 520 -23.37 2.18 -12.50
C VAL A 520 -24.30 1.98 -13.70
N ALA A 521 -25.46 2.64 -13.75
CA ALA A 521 -26.35 2.59 -14.91
C ALA A 521 -25.69 3.14 -16.19
N SER A 522 -24.88 4.21 -16.07
CA SER A 522 -24.18 4.81 -17.22
C SER A 522 -23.19 3.85 -17.91
N LEU A 523 -22.72 2.80 -17.23
CA LEU A 523 -21.83 1.80 -17.80
C LEU A 523 -22.50 0.93 -18.88
N ASN A 524 -23.83 0.89 -18.94
CA ASN A 524 -24.58 0.20 -19.99
C ASN A 524 -24.36 0.83 -21.38
N GLU A 525 -23.91 2.08 -21.45
CA GLU A 525 -23.54 2.75 -22.70
C GLU A 525 -22.12 2.38 -23.19
N THR A 526 -21.34 1.65 -22.38
CA THR A 526 -19.93 1.33 -22.64
C THR A 526 -19.71 -0.08 -23.21
N GLU A 527 -18.54 -0.30 -23.81
CA GLU A 527 -18.08 -1.60 -24.30
C GLU A 527 -16.86 -2.08 -23.48
N LEU A 528 -16.73 -3.40 -23.26
CA LEU A 528 -15.54 -3.95 -22.60
C LEU A 528 -14.29 -3.73 -23.46
N VAL A 529 -13.25 -3.15 -22.87
CA VAL A 529 -11.98 -2.77 -23.52
C VAL A 529 -11.08 -3.98 -23.78
N TYR A 530 -11.19 -5.02 -22.96
CA TYR A 530 -10.46 -6.29 -23.12
C TYR A 530 -11.36 -7.49 -22.78
N PRO A 531 -11.09 -8.69 -23.32
CA PRO A 531 -11.70 -9.90 -22.81
C PRO A 531 -11.36 -10.08 -21.33
N PRO A 532 -12.32 -10.45 -20.46
CA PRO A 532 -12.06 -10.74 -19.06
C PRO A 532 -10.88 -11.70 -18.88
N GLU A 533 -10.14 -11.49 -17.79
CA GLU A 533 -8.96 -12.25 -17.37
C GLU A 533 -7.72 -12.19 -18.30
N THR A 534 -7.76 -11.51 -19.45
CA THR A 534 -6.61 -11.43 -20.36
C THR A 534 -5.58 -10.34 -20.00
N LYS A 535 -6.01 -9.15 -19.59
CA LYS A 535 -5.13 -8.03 -19.18
C LYS A 535 -5.64 -7.41 -17.88
N THR A 536 -4.74 -6.96 -16.99
CA THR A 536 -5.13 -6.09 -15.87
C THR A 536 -5.37 -4.69 -16.41
N LYS A 537 -6.57 -4.14 -16.21
CA LYS A 537 -6.92 -2.73 -16.49
C LYS A 537 -7.47 -2.10 -15.21
N TYR A 538 -6.73 -1.15 -14.65
CA TYR A 538 -7.15 -0.44 -13.44
C TYR A 538 -8.45 0.32 -13.72
N SER A 539 -9.47 0.11 -12.88
CA SER A 539 -10.81 0.62 -13.13
C SER A 539 -11.49 1.04 -11.83
N ASN A 540 -11.91 2.31 -11.77
CA ASN A 540 -12.77 2.85 -10.72
C ASN A 540 -14.23 2.46 -10.97
N ALA A 541 -14.66 2.41 -12.25
CA ALA A 541 -15.95 1.88 -12.66
C ALA A 541 -16.19 0.46 -12.12
N ALA A 542 -15.20 -0.43 -12.20
CA ALA A 542 -15.32 -1.80 -11.72
C ALA A 542 -15.65 -1.87 -10.22
N ILE A 543 -15.03 -1.03 -9.40
CA ILE A 543 -15.28 -1.00 -7.95
C ILE A 543 -16.58 -0.26 -7.60
N ALA A 544 -17.05 0.66 -8.46
CA ALA A 544 -18.41 1.20 -8.33
C ALA A 544 -19.47 0.10 -8.48
N VAL A 545 -19.30 -0.82 -9.44
CA VAL A 545 -20.17 -2.01 -9.59
C VAL A 545 -20.10 -2.93 -8.36
N VAL A 546 -18.89 -3.19 -7.82
CA VAL A 546 -18.71 -3.95 -6.56
C VAL A 546 -19.44 -3.28 -5.39
N GLY A 547 -19.41 -1.94 -5.31
CA GLY A 547 -20.16 -1.17 -4.34
C GLY A 547 -21.69 -1.27 -4.50
N ALA A 548 -22.21 -1.20 -5.73
CA ALA A 548 -23.64 -1.33 -5.99
C ALA A 548 -24.19 -2.73 -5.64
N VAL A 549 -23.37 -3.79 -5.79
CA VAL A 549 -23.70 -5.14 -5.30
C VAL A 549 -23.88 -5.16 -3.77
N LEU A 550 -23.11 -4.35 -3.01
CA LEU A 550 -23.31 -4.26 -1.55
C LEU A 550 -24.63 -3.60 -1.17
N GLU A 551 -25.00 -2.51 -1.86
CA GLU A 551 -26.25 -1.79 -1.58
C GLU A 551 -27.47 -2.68 -1.87
N GLN A 552 -27.47 -3.32 -3.04
CA GLN A 552 -28.57 -4.17 -3.52
C GLN A 552 -28.80 -5.44 -2.67
N GLN A 553 -27.78 -5.95 -1.97
CA GLN A 553 -27.91 -7.17 -1.16
C GLN A 553 -28.36 -6.93 0.30
N LEU A 554 -28.40 -5.67 0.76
CA LEU A 554 -28.59 -5.36 2.18
C LEU A 554 -29.57 -4.21 2.47
N ASP A 555 -30.15 -3.57 1.45
CA ASP A 555 -31.06 -2.41 1.58
C ASP A 555 -30.44 -1.30 2.47
N SER A 556 -29.17 -0.99 2.20
CA SER A 556 -28.39 -0.01 2.96
C SER A 556 -27.33 0.62 2.08
N SER A 557 -27.10 1.93 2.21
CA SER A 557 -26.09 2.62 1.41
C SER A 557 -24.68 2.16 1.75
N HIS A 558 -23.79 2.19 0.76
CA HIS A 558 -22.40 1.76 0.89
C HIS A 558 -21.68 2.44 2.07
N PRO A 559 -21.73 3.78 2.26
CA PRO A 559 -21.12 4.43 3.41
C PRO A 559 -21.66 3.96 4.77
N ALA A 560 -22.94 3.56 4.84
CA ALA A 560 -23.54 3.00 6.05
C ALA A 560 -23.07 1.56 6.32
N ARG A 561 -23.05 0.71 5.28
CA ARG A 561 -22.56 -0.68 5.39
C ARG A 561 -21.08 -0.74 5.79
N ILE A 562 -20.21 0.06 5.17
CA ILE A 562 -18.78 0.08 5.51
C ILE A 562 -18.56 0.57 6.95
N ARG A 563 -19.33 1.58 7.39
CA ARG A 563 -19.30 2.04 8.78
C ARG A 563 -19.65 0.90 9.75
N GLN A 564 -20.82 0.28 9.58
CA GLN A 564 -21.35 -0.72 10.50
C GLN A 564 -20.49 -2.01 10.56
N SER A 565 -19.99 -2.48 9.41
CA SER A 565 -19.34 -3.80 9.31
C SER A 565 -17.82 -3.78 9.36
N ILE A 566 -17.19 -2.59 9.26
CA ILE A 566 -15.73 -2.44 9.27
C ILE A 566 -15.28 -1.30 10.20
N LEU A 567 -15.73 -0.05 9.99
CA LEU A 567 -15.16 1.11 10.70
C LEU A 567 -15.48 1.12 12.20
N ASP A 568 -16.74 0.91 12.58
CA ASP A 568 -17.15 0.91 14.00
C ASP A 568 -16.54 -0.30 14.76
N PRO A 569 -16.54 -1.54 14.22
CA PRO A 569 -15.82 -2.68 14.81
C PRO A 569 -14.29 -2.51 14.94
N LEU A 570 -13.67 -1.66 14.11
CA LEU A 570 -12.27 -1.25 14.20
C LEU A 570 -12.05 0.00 15.07
N ALA A 571 -13.12 0.61 15.59
CA ALA A 571 -13.10 1.91 16.27
C ALA A 571 -12.41 3.03 15.46
N MET A 572 -12.60 3.05 14.14
CA MET A 572 -12.09 4.08 13.21
C MET A 572 -13.01 5.33 13.21
N SER A 573 -13.15 5.95 14.39
CA SER A 573 -14.13 7.01 14.67
C SER A 573 -13.89 8.33 13.91
N ASN A 574 -12.69 8.54 13.36
CA ASN A 574 -12.35 9.72 12.55
C ASN A 574 -12.39 9.42 11.04
N SER A 575 -13.00 8.29 10.65
CA SER A 575 -13.05 7.82 9.27
C SER A 575 -14.48 7.72 8.73
N SER A 576 -14.69 8.05 7.45
CA SER A 576 -15.98 7.90 6.77
C SER A 576 -15.85 7.99 5.25
N PHE A 577 -16.81 7.45 4.52
CA PHE A 577 -16.94 7.61 3.05
C PHE A 577 -17.66 8.90 2.63
N VAL A 578 -18.02 9.77 3.58
CA VAL A 578 -18.65 11.09 3.36
C VAL A 578 -18.09 12.10 4.38
N ILE A 579 -18.14 13.39 4.07
CA ILE A 579 -17.69 14.44 5.00
C ILE A 579 -18.73 14.61 6.12
N THR A 580 -18.43 14.13 7.33
CA THR A 580 -19.28 14.29 8.51
C THR A 580 -18.83 15.48 9.39
N PRO A 581 -19.67 15.96 10.34
CA PRO A 581 -19.26 16.97 11.33
C PRO A 581 -18.05 16.57 12.20
N GLN A 582 -17.74 15.28 12.34
CA GLN A 582 -16.55 14.78 13.03
C GLN A 582 -15.31 14.78 12.13
N VAL A 583 -15.50 14.51 10.83
CA VAL A 583 -14.42 14.49 9.82
C VAL A 583 -14.00 15.90 9.42
N LYS A 584 -14.96 16.80 9.11
CA LYS A 584 -14.65 18.13 8.52
C LYS A 584 -13.65 18.96 9.34
N PRO A 585 -13.72 19.04 10.69
CA PRO A 585 -12.74 19.80 11.47
C PRO A 585 -11.32 19.18 11.48
N GLN A 586 -11.16 17.91 11.10
CA GLN A 586 -9.89 17.18 11.10
C GLN A 586 -9.27 17.05 9.71
N LEU A 587 -10.02 17.37 8.65
CA LEU A 587 -9.59 17.30 7.24
C LEU A 587 -8.49 18.33 6.94
N ALA A 588 -7.41 17.92 6.27
CA ALA A 588 -6.40 18.84 5.75
C ALA A 588 -6.85 19.55 4.47
N THR A 589 -6.42 20.80 4.28
CA THR A 589 -6.59 21.53 3.02
C THR A 589 -5.81 20.82 1.92
N GLY A 590 -6.53 20.17 0.99
CA GLY A 590 -5.92 19.48 -0.15
C GLY A 590 -5.45 20.46 -1.22
N TRP A 591 -4.26 20.22 -1.79
CA TRP A 591 -3.68 21.05 -2.85
C TRP A 591 -3.39 20.22 -4.11
N MET A 592 -3.67 20.82 -5.26
CA MET A 592 -3.39 20.24 -6.57
C MET A 592 -2.21 20.96 -7.24
N ARG A 593 -1.49 20.26 -8.14
CA ARG A 593 -0.44 20.89 -8.97
C ARG A 593 -0.65 20.69 -10.46
N THR A 594 -0.59 21.78 -11.22
CA THR A 594 -0.68 21.76 -12.69
C THR A 594 0.63 21.28 -13.34
N TYR A 595 0.56 20.77 -14.59
CA TYR A 595 1.74 20.34 -15.35
C TYR A 595 2.83 21.42 -15.45
N ASP A 596 2.44 22.68 -15.57
CA ASP A 596 3.37 23.79 -15.67
C ASP A 596 3.99 24.16 -14.32
N GLY A 597 3.27 23.93 -13.20
CA GLY A 597 3.82 23.94 -11.84
C GLY A 597 3.04 24.78 -10.82
N ARG A 598 1.98 25.48 -11.25
CA ARG A 598 1.07 26.25 -10.39
C ARG A 598 0.39 25.34 -9.37
N ARG A 599 0.06 25.87 -8.19
CA ARG A 599 -0.80 25.21 -7.19
C ARG A 599 -2.23 25.72 -7.29
N LEU A 600 -3.19 24.83 -7.07
CA LEU A 600 -4.63 25.12 -7.00
C LEU A 600 -5.21 24.46 -5.73
N PRO A 601 -6.29 24.99 -5.13
CA PRO A 601 -7.03 24.26 -4.10
C PRO A 601 -7.71 23.03 -4.72
N ALA A 602 -7.80 21.93 -3.97
CA ALA A 602 -8.50 20.74 -4.41
C ALA A 602 -10.03 20.88 -4.26
N PRO A 603 -10.85 20.41 -5.23
CA PRO A 603 -12.30 20.35 -5.06
C PRO A 603 -12.71 19.36 -3.97
N GLU A 604 -13.72 19.72 -3.16
CA GLU A 604 -14.20 18.90 -2.04
C GLU A 604 -15.18 17.77 -2.46
N PHE A 605 -15.74 17.81 -3.69
CA PHE A 605 -16.88 16.99 -4.12
C PHE A 605 -16.65 15.47 -4.03
N LEU A 606 -17.71 14.73 -3.74
CA LEU A 606 -17.76 13.27 -3.67
C LEU A 606 -17.80 12.67 -5.08
N LEU A 607 -16.96 11.65 -5.35
CA LEU A 607 -17.02 10.92 -6.61
C LEU A 607 -18.25 10.01 -6.62
N GLY A 608 -18.96 9.91 -7.75
CA GLY A 608 -20.01 8.89 -7.96
C GLY A 608 -19.43 7.47 -7.91
N THR A 609 -18.19 7.29 -8.36
CA THR A 609 -17.33 6.11 -8.09
C THR A 609 -16.88 6.00 -6.61
N GLY A 610 -17.66 6.51 -5.65
CA GLY A 610 -17.30 6.65 -4.24
C GLY A 610 -16.74 5.41 -3.52
N PRO A 611 -17.26 4.18 -3.77
CA PRO A 611 -16.66 2.94 -3.26
C PRO A 611 -15.18 2.74 -3.63
N ALA A 612 -14.71 3.40 -4.69
CA ALA A 612 -13.36 3.34 -5.20
C ALA A 612 -12.42 4.44 -4.65
N GLY A 613 -12.93 5.50 -4.00
CA GLY A 613 -12.12 6.69 -3.69
C GLY A 613 -12.60 7.69 -2.62
N ASN A 614 -13.78 7.54 -2.00
CA ASN A 614 -14.33 8.54 -1.07
C ASN A 614 -14.01 8.31 0.43
N LEU A 615 -13.20 7.33 0.81
CA LEU A 615 -12.80 7.19 2.22
C LEU A 615 -11.94 8.38 2.66
N TYR A 616 -12.40 9.09 3.69
CA TYR A 616 -11.61 10.01 4.51
C TYR A 616 -11.16 9.24 5.76
N ALA A 617 -9.86 9.30 6.10
CA ALA A 617 -9.31 8.65 7.29
C ALA A 617 -8.05 9.37 7.81
N SER A 618 -7.69 9.10 9.07
CA SER A 618 -6.39 9.49 9.65
C SER A 618 -5.41 8.31 9.63
N VAL A 619 -4.10 8.58 9.69
CA VAL A 619 -3.08 7.49 9.76
C VAL A 619 -3.21 6.66 11.05
N LEU A 620 -3.73 7.24 12.13
CA LEU A 620 -4.08 6.51 13.36
C LEU A 620 -5.23 5.51 13.15
N ASP A 621 -6.27 5.87 12.39
CA ASP A 621 -7.36 4.95 12.07
C ASP A 621 -6.89 3.84 11.11
N LEU A 622 -6.09 4.18 10.09
CA LEU A 622 -5.46 3.20 9.22
C LEU A 622 -4.54 2.22 9.98
N SER A 623 -3.94 2.65 11.09
CA SER A 623 -3.15 1.76 11.96
C SER A 623 -3.99 0.69 12.67
N LYS A 624 -5.27 0.98 12.97
CA LYS A 624 -6.22 0.02 13.55
C LYS A 624 -6.54 -1.08 12.52
N PHE A 625 -6.73 -0.69 11.27
CA PHE A 625 -6.89 -1.60 10.14
C PHE A 625 -5.63 -2.48 9.93
N LEU A 626 -4.43 -1.90 9.87
CA LEU A 626 -3.17 -2.66 9.81
C LEU A 626 -3.05 -3.69 10.94
N SER A 627 -3.33 -3.26 12.18
CA SER A 627 -3.28 -4.14 13.36
C SER A 627 -4.29 -5.30 13.28
N CYS A 628 -5.43 -5.10 12.61
CA CYS A 628 -6.41 -6.16 12.35
C CYS A 628 -5.93 -7.18 11.30
N LEU A 629 -5.30 -6.72 10.22
CA LEU A 629 -4.65 -7.61 9.22
C LEU A 629 -3.56 -8.46 9.89
N PHE A 630 -2.74 -7.85 10.75
CA PHE A 630 -1.71 -8.55 11.52
C PHE A 630 -2.26 -9.45 12.64
N ASN A 631 -3.57 -9.44 12.92
CA ASN A 631 -4.22 -10.27 13.93
C ASN A 631 -5.16 -11.32 13.30
N ASP A 632 -4.83 -11.77 12.09
CA ASP A 632 -5.57 -12.77 11.32
C ASP A 632 -7.05 -12.37 11.15
N GLY A 633 -7.31 -11.08 10.88
CA GLY A 633 -8.65 -10.50 10.63
C GLY A 633 -9.48 -10.18 11.88
N GLN A 634 -8.85 -9.94 13.04
CA GLN A 634 -9.53 -9.75 14.33
C GLN A 634 -9.17 -8.45 15.04
N THR A 635 -10.14 -7.89 15.76
CA THR A 635 -10.01 -6.78 16.72
C THR A 635 -10.32 -7.28 18.13
N GLU A 636 -10.24 -6.40 19.13
CA GLU A 636 -10.74 -6.73 20.48
C GLU A 636 -12.27 -6.85 20.52
N SER A 637 -12.96 -6.10 19.65
CA SER A 637 -14.43 -6.07 19.49
C SER A 637 -15.00 -7.30 18.79
N GLY A 638 -14.23 -7.94 17.89
CA GLY A 638 -14.72 -9.08 17.11
C GLY A 638 -13.83 -9.50 15.95
N ARG A 639 -14.40 -10.25 15.01
CA ARG A 639 -13.76 -10.65 13.75
C ARG A 639 -14.30 -9.80 12.61
N ILE A 640 -13.40 -9.20 11.82
CA ILE A 640 -13.74 -8.46 10.59
C ILE A 640 -13.74 -9.42 9.39
N LEU A 641 -12.81 -10.38 9.38
CA LEU A 641 -12.54 -11.29 8.26
C LEU A 641 -11.96 -12.62 8.80
N LYS A 642 -12.23 -13.78 8.19
CA LYS A 642 -11.56 -15.06 8.52
C LYS A 642 -10.12 -15.08 7.98
N PRO A 643 -9.20 -15.85 8.61
CA PRO A 643 -7.81 -15.94 8.14
C PRO A 643 -7.72 -16.49 6.70
N GLU A 644 -8.53 -17.49 6.37
CA GLU A 644 -8.53 -18.14 5.06
C GLU A 644 -9.00 -17.17 3.95
N THR A 645 -9.91 -16.25 4.28
CA THR A 645 -10.38 -15.19 3.39
C THR A 645 -9.31 -14.11 3.20
N LEU A 646 -8.58 -13.73 4.26
CA LEU A 646 -7.45 -12.81 4.17
C LEU A 646 -6.32 -13.39 3.30
N ASP A 647 -6.00 -14.69 3.48
CA ASP A 647 -5.07 -15.43 2.63
C ASP A 647 -5.53 -15.42 1.16
N GLN A 648 -6.84 -15.55 0.88
CA GLN A 648 -7.40 -15.46 -0.48
C GLN A 648 -7.28 -14.05 -1.08
N MET A 649 -7.61 -13.00 -0.33
CA MET A 649 -7.51 -11.61 -0.80
C MET A 649 -6.06 -11.17 -1.07
N THR A 650 -5.10 -11.75 -0.34
CA THR A 650 -3.67 -11.37 -0.38
C THR A 650 -2.79 -12.36 -1.16
N MET A 651 -3.41 -13.35 -1.82
CA MET A 651 -2.73 -14.21 -2.78
C MET A 651 -2.65 -13.50 -4.14
N PRO A 652 -1.45 -13.35 -4.74
CA PRO A 652 -1.33 -12.65 -6.02
C PRO A 652 -2.00 -13.43 -7.15
N ILE A 653 -2.90 -12.76 -7.86
CA ILE A 653 -3.51 -13.24 -9.11
C ILE A 653 -2.41 -13.43 -10.14
N ARG A 654 -2.52 -14.52 -10.90
CA ARG A 654 -1.60 -14.89 -11.97
C ARG A 654 -2.35 -14.99 -13.30
N ASP A 655 -1.67 -14.68 -14.39
CA ASP A 655 -2.20 -14.94 -15.72
C ASP A 655 -2.08 -16.43 -16.11
N ALA A 656 -2.55 -16.78 -17.32
CA ALA A 656 -2.46 -18.13 -17.88
C ALA A 656 -1.02 -18.65 -18.08
N LYS A 657 0.00 -17.80 -17.94
CA LYS A 657 1.43 -18.18 -17.95
C LYS A 657 2.01 -18.33 -16.54
N GLY A 658 1.19 -18.15 -15.51
CA GLY A 658 1.60 -18.18 -14.10
C GLY A 658 2.29 -16.91 -13.62
N ILE A 659 2.33 -15.84 -14.40
CA ILE A 659 3.04 -14.60 -14.06
C ILE A 659 2.18 -13.76 -13.09
N SER A 660 2.76 -13.31 -11.98
CA SER A 660 2.07 -12.46 -10.99
C SER A 660 1.65 -11.13 -11.60
N GLN A 661 0.40 -10.73 -11.37
CA GLN A 661 -0.21 -9.53 -11.97
C GLN A 661 -0.19 -8.30 -11.04
N GLY A 662 0.51 -8.39 -9.89
CA GLY A 662 0.69 -7.28 -8.93
C GLY A 662 -0.51 -6.96 -8.03
N PHE A 663 -1.60 -7.74 -8.12
CA PHE A 663 -2.85 -7.60 -7.37
C PHE A 663 -3.31 -8.95 -6.81
N GLY A 664 -4.05 -8.92 -5.71
CA GLY A 664 -4.90 -9.99 -5.19
C GLY A 664 -6.38 -9.69 -5.47
N LEU A 665 -7.22 -9.73 -4.43
CA LEU A 665 -8.56 -9.13 -4.44
C LEU A 665 -8.49 -7.84 -3.61
N GLY A 666 -8.67 -6.69 -4.26
CA GLY A 666 -8.51 -5.35 -3.67
C GLY A 666 -7.07 -4.94 -3.38
N PHE A 667 -6.27 -5.82 -2.77
CA PHE A 667 -4.88 -5.54 -2.41
C PHE A 667 -3.95 -5.50 -3.63
N HIS A 668 -3.06 -4.50 -3.69
CA HIS A 668 -1.78 -4.68 -4.36
C HIS A 668 -0.97 -5.75 -3.62
N VAL A 669 -0.27 -6.60 -4.36
CA VAL A 669 0.59 -7.65 -3.81
C VAL A 669 1.94 -7.64 -4.53
N GLN A 670 2.99 -7.30 -3.78
CA GLN A 670 4.34 -7.06 -4.27
C GLN A 670 5.38 -7.86 -3.48
N GLU A 671 6.58 -7.97 -4.04
CA GLU A 671 7.78 -8.42 -3.33
C GLU A 671 8.54 -7.17 -2.81
N PHE A 672 9.11 -7.26 -1.62
CA PHE A 672 9.86 -6.18 -0.99
C PHE A 672 10.93 -6.75 -0.05
N ASP A 673 12.20 -6.61 -0.43
CA ASP A 673 13.39 -7.01 0.35
C ASP A 673 13.32 -8.43 0.94
N GLY A 674 12.74 -9.38 0.18
CA GLY A 674 12.55 -10.78 0.55
C GLY A 674 11.19 -11.13 1.17
N TYR A 675 10.29 -10.15 1.33
CA TYR A 675 8.98 -10.30 1.98
C TYR A 675 7.82 -10.01 1.02
N ARG A 676 6.61 -10.48 1.36
CA ARG A 676 5.39 -10.07 0.66
C ARG A 676 4.92 -8.73 1.22
N LYS A 677 4.92 -7.69 0.39
CA LYS A 677 4.25 -6.43 0.70
C LYS A 677 2.83 -6.46 0.16
N ILE A 678 1.85 -6.25 1.04
CA ILE A 678 0.43 -6.12 0.70
C ILE A 678 -0.05 -4.72 1.09
N GLY A 679 -0.91 -4.12 0.27
CA GLY A 679 -1.30 -2.73 0.53
C GLY A 679 -2.20 -2.12 -0.54
N HIS A 680 -2.37 -0.80 -0.47
CA HIS A 680 -2.82 0.02 -1.60
C HIS A 680 -2.31 1.46 -1.45
N GLY A 681 -1.85 2.06 -2.55
CA GLY A 681 -1.60 3.51 -2.62
C GLY A 681 -2.83 4.27 -3.11
N GLY A 682 -3.16 5.41 -2.51
CA GLY A 682 -4.27 6.25 -2.94
C GLY A 682 -3.78 7.52 -3.64
N ALA A 683 -4.48 7.90 -4.72
CA ALA A 683 -4.39 9.21 -5.33
C ALA A 683 -5.81 9.73 -5.54
N VAL A 684 -6.05 11.00 -5.23
CA VAL A 684 -7.30 11.73 -5.43
C VAL A 684 -7.00 13.23 -5.34
N TYR A 685 -7.90 14.10 -5.80
CA TYR A 685 -7.70 15.55 -5.70
C TYR A 685 -7.22 15.99 -4.33
N GLY A 686 -6.09 16.69 -4.30
CA GLY A 686 -5.51 17.22 -3.08
C GLY A 686 -4.68 16.24 -2.24
N PHE A 687 -4.67 14.94 -2.56
CA PHE A 687 -4.14 13.92 -1.65
C PHE A 687 -3.42 12.75 -2.32
N SER A 688 -2.29 12.37 -1.74
CA SER A 688 -1.54 11.15 -2.05
C SER A 688 -1.29 10.34 -0.78
N THR A 689 -1.53 9.03 -0.83
CA THR A 689 -1.46 8.15 0.36
C THR A 689 -0.80 6.81 0.05
N GLN A 690 -0.36 6.12 1.10
CA GLN A 690 0.06 4.73 1.10
C GLN A 690 -0.43 4.01 2.35
N LEU A 691 -0.82 2.75 2.16
CA LEU A 691 -1.07 1.78 3.22
C LEU A 691 -0.33 0.49 2.84
N GLU A 692 0.68 0.10 3.61
CA GLU A 692 1.62 -0.97 3.26
C GLU A 692 1.85 -1.89 4.47
N ALA A 693 1.95 -3.20 4.24
CA ALA A 693 2.07 -4.21 5.28
C ALA A 693 2.95 -5.40 4.85
N LEU A 694 3.85 -5.84 5.73
CA LEU A 694 4.69 -7.03 5.60
C LEU A 694 4.18 -8.10 6.56
N SER A 695 3.24 -8.94 6.11
CA SER A 695 2.47 -9.85 6.98
C SER A 695 3.32 -10.89 7.72
N GLU A 696 4.43 -11.35 7.12
CA GLU A 696 5.35 -12.30 7.75
C GLU A 696 6.11 -11.67 8.94
N ARG A 697 6.38 -10.36 8.87
CA ARG A 697 7.10 -9.56 9.88
C ARG A 697 6.17 -8.84 10.86
N LYS A 698 4.90 -8.68 10.50
CA LYS A 698 3.88 -7.81 11.14
C LYS A 698 4.30 -6.34 11.25
N LEU A 699 5.03 -5.86 10.24
CA LEU A 699 5.44 -4.47 10.10
C LEU A 699 4.50 -3.75 9.13
N GLY A 700 3.95 -2.60 9.50
CA GLY A 700 3.02 -1.85 8.65
C GLY A 700 3.19 -0.35 8.75
N VAL A 701 2.85 0.34 7.67
CA VAL A 701 2.95 1.81 7.53
C VAL A 701 1.67 2.35 6.92
N ALA A 702 1.13 3.42 7.50
CA ALA A 702 0.15 4.27 6.84
C ALA A 702 0.73 5.68 6.71
N ALA A 703 0.61 6.29 5.53
CA ALA A 703 1.15 7.62 5.24
C ALA A 703 0.23 8.41 4.30
N ALA A 704 0.16 9.72 4.50
CA ALA A 704 -0.69 10.62 3.72
C ALA A 704 -0.07 12.00 3.56
N ALA A 705 -0.23 12.61 2.39
CA ALA A 705 0.16 13.98 2.05
C ALA A 705 -1.03 14.77 1.51
N ALA A 706 -1.10 16.07 1.83
CA ALA A 706 -2.09 17.01 1.29
C ALA A 706 -1.59 17.73 0.02
N LEU A 707 -1.06 16.95 -0.92
CA LEU A 707 -0.67 17.38 -2.26
C LEU A 707 -0.91 16.21 -3.22
N ASP A 708 -1.62 16.43 -4.34
CA ASP A 708 -1.75 15.40 -5.38
C ASP A 708 -0.44 15.20 -6.17
N GLY A 709 -0.37 14.11 -6.94
CA GLY A 709 0.85 13.69 -7.65
C GLY A 709 2.02 13.24 -6.75
N SER A 710 2.00 13.56 -5.44
CA SER A 710 3.09 13.32 -4.48
C SER A 710 3.29 11.86 -4.05
N ASN A 711 2.61 10.92 -4.70
CA ASN A 711 2.67 9.47 -4.45
C ASN A 711 4.09 8.89 -4.54
N GLY A 712 5.01 9.52 -5.28
CA GLY A 712 6.43 9.16 -5.33
C GLY A 712 7.09 9.32 -3.97
N ILE A 713 6.94 10.50 -3.35
CA ILE A 713 7.46 10.80 -2.00
C ILE A 713 6.82 9.86 -0.97
N VAL A 714 5.49 9.76 -0.96
CA VAL A 714 4.76 9.00 0.08
C VAL A 714 5.16 7.51 0.05
N ARG A 715 5.34 6.92 -1.14
CA ARG A 715 5.87 5.55 -1.29
C ARG A 715 7.31 5.45 -0.81
N ARG A 716 8.19 6.35 -1.27
CA ARG A 716 9.62 6.34 -0.93
C ARG A 716 9.88 6.49 0.57
N LEU A 717 9.06 7.27 1.28
CA LEU A 717 9.13 7.39 2.75
C LEU A 717 8.55 6.14 3.45
N ALA A 718 7.47 5.56 2.96
CA ALA A 718 6.90 4.33 3.53
C ALA A 718 7.83 3.11 3.36
N ASP A 719 8.41 2.93 2.18
CA ASP A 719 9.41 1.89 1.90
C ASP A 719 10.69 2.10 2.75
N TYR A 720 11.12 3.35 2.95
CA TYR A 720 12.25 3.65 3.84
C TYR A 720 11.94 3.34 5.30
N ALA A 721 10.72 3.65 5.77
CA ALA A 721 10.28 3.30 7.11
C ALA A 721 10.24 1.78 7.32
N LEU A 722 9.68 1.00 6.38
CA LEU A 722 9.70 -0.46 6.44
C LEU A 722 11.13 -1.01 6.51
N ARG A 723 12.05 -0.50 5.69
CA ARG A 723 13.48 -0.87 5.71
C ARG A 723 14.16 -0.59 7.05
N LEU A 724 13.93 0.58 7.63
CA LEU A 724 14.42 0.92 8.96
C LEU A 724 13.84 0.00 10.03
N MET A 725 12.54 -0.35 9.95
CA MET A 725 11.92 -1.27 10.90
C MET A 725 12.46 -2.71 10.78
N ILE A 726 12.68 -3.21 9.56
CA ILE A 726 13.35 -4.50 9.31
C ILE A 726 14.76 -4.48 9.92
N ALA A 727 15.56 -3.45 9.62
CA ALA A 727 16.92 -3.32 10.14
C ALA A 727 16.95 -3.27 11.69
N THR A 728 15.98 -2.60 12.32
CA THR A 728 15.84 -2.58 13.78
C THR A 728 15.50 -3.96 14.35
N GLN A 729 14.57 -4.70 13.72
CA GLN A 729 14.20 -6.05 14.15
C GLN A 729 15.33 -7.07 13.96
N ASP A 730 16.16 -6.92 12.91
CA ASP A 730 17.24 -7.85 12.54
C ASP A 730 18.62 -7.44 13.10
N GLY A 731 18.70 -6.37 13.89
CA GLY A 731 19.94 -5.84 14.47
C GLY A 731 20.96 -5.36 13.43
N GLN A 732 20.50 -4.92 12.25
CA GLN A 732 21.33 -4.55 11.11
C GLN A 732 21.63 -3.04 11.06
N ALA A 733 22.68 -2.68 10.32
CA ALA A 733 23.02 -1.28 10.07
C ALA A 733 21.88 -0.54 9.35
N MET A 734 21.43 0.58 9.92
CA MET A 734 20.31 1.36 9.40
C MET A 734 20.63 2.00 8.03
N PRO A 735 19.84 1.73 6.97
CA PRO A 735 20.09 2.30 5.64
C PRO A 735 20.05 3.83 5.64
N SER A 736 20.84 4.44 4.76
CA SER A 736 20.81 5.87 4.51
C SER A 736 19.58 6.28 3.68
N TYR A 737 19.15 7.53 3.81
CA TYR A 737 18.19 8.14 2.89
C TYR A 737 18.95 8.94 1.83
N PRO A 738 18.85 8.60 0.53
CA PRO A 738 19.42 9.42 -0.54
C PRO A 738 18.83 10.84 -0.54
N THR A 739 19.62 11.86 -0.89
CA THR A 739 19.20 13.28 -0.89
C THR A 739 19.90 14.05 -2.02
N THR A 740 19.35 15.21 -2.42
CA THR A 740 19.85 15.97 -3.58
C THR A 740 20.11 17.46 -3.32
N SER A 741 20.78 18.10 -4.28
CA SER A 741 20.92 19.55 -4.44
C SER A 741 20.50 19.99 -5.84
N PRO A 742 20.28 21.29 -6.10
CA PRO A 742 20.19 21.82 -7.45
C PRO A 742 21.41 21.43 -8.32
N ILE A 743 21.22 21.40 -9.64
CA ILE A 743 22.31 21.15 -10.60
C ILE A 743 23.14 22.45 -10.75
N PRO A 744 24.48 22.40 -10.69
CA PRO A 744 25.30 23.58 -10.98
C PRO A 744 25.06 24.12 -12.39
N ALA A 745 24.89 25.43 -12.56
CA ALA A 745 24.44 26.06 -13.81
C ALA A 745 25.21 25.62 -15.08
N GLY A 746 26.55 25.46 -15.00
CA GLY A 746 27.35 24.97 -16.12
C GLY A 746 27.02 23.52 -16.55
N ARG A 747 26.58 22.67 -15.62
CA ARG A 747 26.05 21.33 -15.92
C ARG A 747 24.60 21.38 -16.40
N ALA A 748 23.78 22.29 -15.85
CA ALA A 748 22.41 22.51 -16.29
C ALA A 748 22.35 22.91 -17.77
N GLY A 749 23.13 23.94 -18.16
CA GLY A 749 23.21 24.44 -19.54
C GLY A 749 23.58 23.38 -20.58
N ALA A 750 24.50 22.46 -20.24
CA ALA A 750 24.91 21.36 -21.13
C ALA A 750 23.78 20.33 -21.38
N LEU A 751 22.86 20.17 -20.44
CA LEU A 751 21.70 19.28 -20.55
C LEU A 751 20.55 19.88 -21.35
N LEU A 752 20.49 21.20 -21.55
CA LEU A 752 19.33 21.84 -22.18
C LEU A 752 19.19 21.45 -23.65
N GLY A 753 17.97 21.12 -24.07
CA GLY A 753 17.68 20.78 -25.45
C GLY A 753 16.62 19.70 -25.61
N THR A 754 16.44 19.29 -26.87
CA THR A 754 15.57 18.17 -27.26
C THR A 754 16.45 17.01 -27.70
N TYR A 755 16.04 15.79 -27.35
CA TYR A 755 16.74 14.56 -27.70
C TYR A 755 15.74 13.51 -28.20
N ARG A 756 16.10 12.80 -29.27
CA ARG A 756 15.32 11.70 -29.84
C ARG A 756 16.00 10.37 -29.50
N GLU A 757 15.22 9.36 -29.15
CA GLU A 757 15.71 8.00 -28.90
C GLU A 757 16.43 7.44 -30.13
N VAL A 758 17.59 6.82 -29.93
CA VAL A 758 18.46 6.36 -31.03
C VAL A 758 17.78 5.25 -31.84
N ASP A 759 17.28 4.22 -31.15
CA ASP A 759 16.66 3.04 -31.74
C ASP A 759 15.11 3.08 -31.66
N GLY A 760 14.53 4.28 -31.65
CA GLY A 760 13.11 4.45 -31.35
C GLY A 760 12.46 5.75 -31.82
N THR A 761 11.25 5.97 -31.31
CA THR A 761 10.38 7.11 -31.65
C THR A 761 10.15 8.06 -30.48
N ARG A 762 10.72 7.79 -29.29
CA ARG A 762 10.50 8.63 -28.10
C ARG A 762 11.31 9.92 -28.15
N HIS A 763 10.70 11.01 -27.69
CA HIS A 763 11.33 12.33 -27.58
C HIS A 763 11.33 12.82 -26.12
N THR A 764 12.53 13.06 -25.57
CA THR A 764 12.71 13.77 -24.30
C THR A 764 13.16 15.20 -24.57
N ARG A 765 12.75 16.11 -23.69
CA ARG A 765 13.21 17.51 -23.68
C ARG A 765 13.65 17.84 -22.26
N ILE A 766 14.81 18.47 -22.16
CA ILE A 766 15.31 19.07 -20.92
C ILE A 766 15.26 20.59 -21.06
N SER A 767 14.71 21.26 -20.05
CA SER A 767 14.48 22.71 -20.02
C SER A 767 14.68 23.27 -18.62
N GLU A 768 15.27 24.46 -18.53
CA GLU A 768 15.43 25.19 -17.27
C GLU A 768 14.27 26.17 -17.03
N LEU A 769 14.00 26.46 -15.77
CA LEU A 769 13.07 27.46 -15.25
C LEU A 769 13.56 27.91 -13.88
N ASN A 770 13.78 29.21 -13.66
CA ASN A 770 14.09 29.77 -12.33
C ASN A 770 15.30 29.11 -11.61
N GLY A 771 16.22 28.47 -12.34
CA GLY A 771 17.34 27.69 -11.79
C GLY A 771 17.06 26.20 -11.54
N ASP A 772 15.82 25.75 -11.75
CA ASP A 772 15.43 24.34 -11.72
C ASP A 772 15.39 23.73 -13.13
N VAL A 773 15.95 22.54 -13.26
CA VAL A 773 16.03 21.78 -14.51
C VAL A 773 14.92 20.73 -14.52
N PHE A 774 14.18 20.64 -15.63
CA PHE A 774 13.10 19.66 -15.82
C PHE A 774 13.34 18.79 -17.04
N MET A 775 12.93 17.53 -16.98
CA MET A 775 12.98 16.54 -18.06
C MET A 775 11.61 15.91 -18.27
N ARG A 776 11.15 15.79 -19.52
CA ARG A 776 9.98 14.94 -19.84
C ARG A 776 10.42 13.48 -20.04
N GLN A 777 9.81 12.55 -19.31
CA GLN A 777 10.11 11.12 -19.40
C GLN A 777 8.82 10.30 -19.47
N GLY A 778 8.61 9.61 -20.59
CA GLY A 778 7.35 8.90 -20.84
C GLY A 778 6.17 9.87 -20.79
N VAL A 779 5.23 9.62 -19.88
CA VAL A 779 4.02 10.44 -19.69
C VAL A 779 4.13 11.49 -18.58
N LEU A 780 5.32 11.71 -18.00
CA LEU A 780 5.52 12.56 -16.83
C LEU A 780 6.59 13.64 -17.08
N ARG A 781 6.51 14.75 -16.33
CA ARG A 781 7.57 15.76 -16.20
C ARG A 781 8.25 15.59 -14.84
N HIS A 782 9.56 15.40 -14.85
CA HIS A 782 10.38 15.25 -13.65
C HIS A 782 11.34 16.43 -13.47
N GLN A 783 11.72 16.73 -12.22
CA GLN A 783 12.79 17.67 -11.89
C GLN A 783 14.12 16.91 -11.85
N LEU A 784 15.14 17.42 -12.53
CA LEU A 784 16.49 16.87 -12.47
C LEU A 784 17.30 17.57 -11.39
N ARG A 785 17.94 16.79 -10.52
CA ARG A 785 18.72 17.27 -9.37
C ARG A 785 20.01 16.46 -9.22
N SER A 786 21.02 17.04 -8.58
CA SER A 786 22.30 16.39 -8.33
C SER A 786 22.23 15.59 -7.03
N ALA A 787 22.48 14.29 -7.08
CA ALA A 787 22.60 13.44 -5.90
C ALA A 787 23.81 13.87 -5.04
N ARG A 788 23.66 13.90 -3.71
CA ARG A 788 24.68 14.44 -2.78
C ARG A 788 25.84 13.50 -2.48
N ASP A 789 25.66 12.21 -2.69
CA ASP A 789 26.64 11.16 -2.42
C ASP A 789 27.70 11.04 -3.52
N ASN A 790 27.30 11.24 -4.78
CA ASN A 790 28.14 10.96 -5.95
C ASN A 790 28.08 12.03 -7.06
N GLY A 791 27.21 13.04 -6.96
CA GLY A 791 27.10 14.11 -7.95
C GLY A 791 26.41 13.71 -9.27
N ASN A 792 25.88 12.50 -9.41
CA ASN A 792 25.08 12.08 -10.56
C ASN A 792 23.79 12.91 -10.66
N ILE A 793 23.31 13.12 -11.88
CA ILE A 793 22.00 13.75 -12.09
C ILE A 793 20.94 12.65 -12.03
N ILE A 794 19.90 12.87 -11.23
CA ILE A 794 18.75 11.98 -11.09
C ILE A 794 17.44 12.76 -11.18
N THR A 795 16.34 12.09 -11.50
CA THR A 795 15.00 12.62 -11.19
C THR A 795 14.81 12.68 -9.68
N ASP A 796 14.26 13.79 -9.17
CA ASP A 796 13.93 13.97 -7.75
C ASP A 796 12.87 15.08 -7.57
N ASP A 797 11.61 14.71 -7.68
CA ASP A 797 10.43 15.58 -7.59
C ASP A 797 9.33 14.91 -6.73
N GLU A 798 8.09 15.40 -6.81
CA GLU A 798 6.97 14.85 -6.07
C GLU A 798 6.50 13.48 -6.62
N ILE A 799 6.70 13.26 -7.92
CA ILE A 799 6.15 12.14 -8.68
C ILE A 799 7.15 10.97 -8.74
N GLY A 800 8.45 11.27 -8.89
CA GLY A 800 9.49 10.27 -9.11
C GLY A 800 10.86 10.60 -8.50
N PHE A 801 11.63 9.55 -8.23
CA PHE A 801 12.97 9.62 -7.67
C PHE A 801 13.91 8.60 -8.33
N GLY A 802 15.17 8.98 -8.55
CA GLY A 802 16.29 8.05 -8.77
C GLY A 802 16.54 7.59 -10.20
N THR A 803 15.77 8.03 -11.21
CA THR A 803 16.14 7.75 -12.61
C THR A 803 17.41 8.53 -12.94
N GLN A 804 18.51 7.84 -13.20
CA GLN A 804 19.76 8.47 -13.59
C GLN A 804 19.69 9.10 -14.98
N VAL A 805 20.31 10.27 -15.13
CA VAL A 805 20.48 10.99 -16.38
C VAL A 805 21.97 11.28 -16.56
N LYS A 806 22.55 10.78 -17.65
CA LYS A 806 23.97 10.99 -17.99
C LYS A 806 24.09 11.59 -19.39
N LEU A 807 24.83 12.68 -19.51
CA LEU A 807 25.23 13.25 -20.79
C LEU A 807 26.62 12.72 -21.18
N ASP A 808 26.80 12.39 -22.46
CA ASP A 808 28.04 11.94 -23.07
C ASP A 808 28.15 12.58 -24.48
N GLY A 809 28.83 13.73 -24.56
CA GLY A 809 28.76 14.62 -25.72
C GLY A 809 27.33 15.07 -26.01
N ASP A 810 26.81 14.72 -27.19
CA ASP A 810 25.41 14.96 -27.60
C ASP A 810 24.48 13.77 -27.35
N ARG A 811 24.94 12.72 -26.66
CA ARG A 811 24.11 11.58 -26.26
C ARG A 811 23.65 11.72 -24.81
N LEU A 812 22.40 11.37 -24.56
CA LEU A 812 21.76 11.41 -23.26
C LEU A 812 21.26 10.00 -22.92
N LEU A 813 21.80 9.40 -21.87
CA LEU A 813 21.31 8.17 -21.29
C LEU A 813 20.32 8.50 -20.17
N VAL A 814 19.09 7.99 -20.26
CA VAL A 814 18.03 8.16 -19.25
C VAL A 814 17.58 6.77 -18.80
N GLY A 815 18.02 6.37 -17.60
CA GLY A 815 17.94 4.98 -17.16
C GLY A 815 18.72 4.06 -18.12
N SER A 816 18.02 3.18 -18.84
CA SER A 816 18.58 2.30 -19.88
C SER A 816 18.38 2.81 -21.32
N ALA A 817 17.62 3.89 -21.53
CA ALA A 817 17.27 4.38 -22.86
C ALA A 817 18.25 5.46 -23.34
N LEU A 818 18.77 5.30 -24.57
CA LEU A 818 19.76 6.20 -25.18
C LEU A 818 19.10 7.16 -26.17
N TYR A 819 19.35 8.45 -26.02
CA TYR A 819 18.85 9.51 -26.89
C TYR A 819 20.00 10.31 -27.50
N GLN A 820 19.80 10.85 -28.70
CA GLN A 820 20.71 11.72 -29.43
C GLN A 820 20.11 13.14 -29.49
N ARG A 821 20.90 14.17 -29.19
CA ARG A 821 20.46 15.58 -29.25
C ARG A 821 20.03 15.94 -30.67
N THR A 822 18.90 16.62 -30.82
CA THR A 822 18.40 17.13 -32.10
C THR A 822 18.80 18.58 -32.31
N ALA A 823 18.89 19.04 -33.56
CA ALA A 823 19.20 20.43 -33.88
C ALA A 823 18.18 21.40 -33.25
N ASN A 824 18.67 22.55 -32.74
CA ASN A 824 17.83 23.57 -32.12
C ASN A 824 17.22 24.53 -33.16
N GLN A 825 16.30 23.98 -33.96
CA GLN A 825 15.51 24.63 -35.00
C GLN A 825 14.02 24.65 -34.62
N PRO A 826 13.21 25.58 -35.16
CA PRO A 826 11.77 25.59 -34.90
C PRO A 826 11.11 24.32 -35.49
N PRO A 827 10.22 23.64 -34.73
CA PRO A 827 9.37 22.58 -35.27
C PRO A 827 8.57 23.03 -36.50
N ALA A 828 8.15 22.07 -37.33
CA ALA A 828 7.30 22.31 -38.48
C ALA A 828 5.92 22.89 -38.10
N ASP A 829 5.24 23.50 -39.05
CA ASP A 829 3.83 23.88 -38.92
C ASP A 829 2.93 22.63 -38.92
N ILE A 830 1.77 22.73 -38.26
CA ILE A 830 0.86 21.59 -38.04
C ILE A 830 -0.10 21.36 -39.22
N PRO A 831 -0.58 20.11 -39.43
CA PRO A 831 -1.69 19.82 -40.33
C PRO A 831 -2.94 20.68 -40.05
N ASP A 832 -3.62 21.14 -41.10
CA ASP A 832 -4.79 22.01 -40.98
C ASP A 832 -5.94 21.37 -40.20
N ASN A 833 -6.18 20.07 -40.39
CA ASN A 833 -7.22 19.33 -39.67
C ASN A 833 -6.98 19.29 -38.14
N TRP A 834 -5.72 19.39 -37.67
CA TRP A 834 -5.40 19.41 -36.25
C TRP A 834 -5.65 20.78 -35.58
N LYS A 835 -5.69 21.89 -36.35
CA LYS A 835 -5.91 23.25 -35.80
C LYS A 835 -7.21 23.33 -34.98
N GLY A 836 -8.27 22.69 -35.46
CA GLY A 836 -9.57 22.61 -34.77
C GLY A 836 -9.59 21.70 -33.54
N LEU A 837 -8.62 20.80 -33.38
CA LEU A 837 -8.55 19.85 -32.26
C LEU A 837 -7.73 20.38 -31.08
N ILE A 838 -6.70 21.18 -31.35
CA ILE A 838 -5.84 21.75 -30.29
C ILE A 838 -6.64 22.76 -29.44
N GLY A 839 -6.53 22.64 -28.12
CA GLY A 839 -7.29 23.46 -27.17
C GLY A 839 -7.41 22.86 -25.78
N GLU A 840 -8.17 23.56 -24.93
CA GLU A 840 -8.57 23.11 -23.60
C GLU A 840 -10.01 22.55 -23.62
N TYR A 841 -10.24 21.48 -22.84
CA TYR A 841 -11.54 20.85 -22.68
C TYR A 841 -11.81 20.50 -21.20
N GLY A 842 -13.07 20.49 -20.78
CA GLY A 842 -13.48 20.14 -19.40
C GLY A 842 -13.54 21.32 -18.43
N TRP A 843 -13.26 21.04 -17.16
CA TRP A 843 -13.54 21.92 -16.01
C TRP A 843 -12.27 22.61 -15.49
N ASP A 844 -12.43 23.75 -14.79
CA ASP A 844 -11.29 24.51 -14.24
C ASP A 844 -10.48 23.72 -13.19
N HIS A 845 -11.12 22.82 -12.44
CA HIS A 845 -10.42 21.95 -11.49
C HIS A 845 -9.60 20.84 -12.15
N ASN A 846 -9.89 20.46 -13.40
CA ASN A 846 -9.17 19.40 -14.11
C ASN A 846 -9.34 19.52 -15.63
N VAL A 847 -8.40 20.25 -16.26
CA VAL A 847 -8.42 20.54 -17.71
C VAL A 847 -7.76 19.42 -18.50
N LEU A 848 -8.45 18.93 -19.53
CA LEU A 848 -7.88 18.13 -20.61
C LEU A 848 -7.30 19.07 -21.68
N TYR A 849 -5.98 19.02 -21.88
CA TYR A 849 -5.33 19.73 -22.98
C TYR A 849 -5.10 18.79 -24.15
N ILE A 850 -5.58 19.17 -25.34
CA ILE A 850 -5.16 18.58 -26.61
C ILE A 850 -4.16 19.54 -27.26
N LEU A 851 -2.97 19.03 -27.59
CA LEU A 851 -1.83 19.84 -28.03
C LEU A 851 -0.97 19.05 -29.01
N GLU A 852 -0.28 19.73 -29.93
CA GLU A 852 0.73 19.08 -30.78
C GLU A 852 2.09 19.10 -30.08
N ASP A 853 2.84 18.01 -30.14
CA ASP A 853 4.27 17.97 -29.79
C ASP A 853 5.07 17.05 -30.73
N HIS A 854 6.12 17.60 -31.35
CA HIS A 854 7.00 16.93 -32.31
C HIS A 854 6.29 16.21 -33.47
N GLY A 855 5.20 16.79 -33.99
CA GLY A 855 4.47 16.23 -35.13
C GLY A 855 3.51 15.10 -34.74
N GLN A 856 3.08 15.04 -33.48
CA GLN A 856 2.06 14.13 -32.97
C GLN A 856 1.10 14.89 -32.03
N LEU A 857 -0.19 14.54 -32.01
CA LEU A 857 -1.11 15.05 -30.99
C LEU A 857 -0.89 14.34 -29.65
N TYR A 858 -1.04 15.08 -28.55
CA TYR A 858 -0.92 14.61 -27.18
C TYR A 858 -2.16 15.02 -26.38
N ALA A 859 -2.58 14.15 -25.46
CA ALA A 859 -3.51 14.47 -24.39
C ALA A 859 -2.75 14.66 -23.08
N LEU A 860 -2.82 15.84 -22.49
CA LEU A 860 -2.44 16.07 -21.10
C LEU A 860 -3.72 16.05 -20.25
N ILE A 861 -3.82 15.06 -19.37
CA ILE A 861 -5.01 14.73 -18.57
C ILE A 861 -4.63 14.51 -17.11
N GLU A 862 -5.56 14.79 -16.18
CA GLU A 862 -5.33 14.74 -14.72
C GLU A 862 -4.10 15.57 -14.29
N TRP A 863 -3.91 16.74 -14.92
CA TRP A 863 -2.80 17.68 -14.72
C TRP A 863 -1.37 17.17 -14.91
N PHE A 864 -1.08 15.87 -14.93
CA PHE A 864 0.30 15.36 -15.00
C PHE A 864 0.52 14.22 -16.00
N PHE A 865 -0.50 13.53 -16.52
CA PHE A 865 -0.30 12.47 -17.51
C PHE A 865 -0.32 13.00 -18.95
N TYR A 866 0.82 12.89 -19.64
CA TYR A 866 1.07 13.42 -20.99
C TYR A 866 1.15 12.27 -22.01
N TYR A 867 0.01 11.86 -22.57
CA TYR A 867 -0.10 10.69 -23.45
C TYR A 867 0.04 11.05 -24.95
N PRO A 868 0.94 10.38 -25.72
CA PRO A 868 0.96 10.48 -27.17
C PRO A 868 -0.27 9.81 -27.77
N LEU A 869 -0.96 10.48 -28.70
CA LEU A 869 -2.16 9.98 -29.35
C LEU A 869 -1.84 9.41 -30.73
N ARG A 870 -2.41 8.25 -31.06
CA ARG A 870 -2.31 7.65 -32.40
C ARG A 870 -3.62 7.81 -33.13
N GLU A 871 -3.62 8.50 -34.27
CA GLU A 871 -4.79 8.61 -35.15
C GLU A 871 -5.24 7.21 -35.60
N VAL A 872 -6.54 6.94 -35.52
CA VAL A 872 -7.18 5.68 -35.95
C VAL A 872 -7.93 5.92 -37.26
N HIS A 873 -8.66 7.03 -37.33
CA HIS A 873 -9.20 7.68 -38.51
C HIS A 873 -9.50 9.15 -38.16
N GLU A 874 -10.08 9.90 -39.11
CA GLU A 874 -10.49 11.29 -38.86
C GLU A 874 -11.32 11.41 -37.57
N ASP A 875 -10.94 12.38 -36.72
CA ASP A 875 -11.53 12.68 -35.41
C ASP A 875 -11.55 11.56 -34.35
N VAL A 876 -10.89 10.43 -34.58
CA VAL A 876 -10.74 9.34 -33.59
C VAL A 876 -9.29 8.94 -33.39
N TYR A 877 -8.85 9.02 -32.13
CA TYR A 877 -7.47 8.78 -31.71
C TYR A 877 -7.43 7.75 -30.58
N ALA A 878 -6.43 6.87 -30.57
CA ALA A 878 -6.19 5.92 -29.49
C ALA A 878 -5.16 6.45 -28.49
N PHE A 879 -5.39 6.19 -27.21
CA PHE A 879 -4.35 6.20 -26.18
C PHE A 879 -3.32 5.08 -26.44
N PRO A 880 -2.08 5.18 -25.91
CA PRO A 880 -1.10 4.09 -26.04
C PRO A 880 -1.49 2.87 -25.18
N ASP A 881 -0.93 1.70 -25.47
CA ASP A 881 -1.27 0.44 -24.73
C ASP A 881 -0.65 0.34 -23.31
N TYR A 882 -0.28 1.48 -22.72
CA TYR A 882 0.31 1.63 -21.39
C TYR A 882 -0.29 2.82 -20.62
N GLY A 883 -0.03 2.88 -19.30
CA GLY A 883 -0.60 3.91 -18.40
C GLY A 883 -1.99 3.52 -17.91
N LEU A 884 -2.86 4.49 -17.64
CA LEU A 884 -4.20 4.25 -17.09
C LEU A 884 -5.28 4.09 -18.16
N TYR A 885 -5.15 4.82 -19.28
CA TYR A 885 -6.14 4.86 -20.37
C TYR A 885 -5.88 3.84 -21.49
N HIS A 886 -5.12 2.79 -21.22
CA HIS A 886 -4.75 1.82 -22.25
C HIS A 886 -5.99 1.09 -22.80
N GLY A 887 -6.02 0.95 -24.13
CA GLY A 887 -7.13 0.37 -24.89
C GLY A 887 -8.30 1.33 -25.19
N GLU A 888 -8.33 2.52 -24.58
CA GLU A 888 -9.39 3.51 -24.77
C GLU A 888 -9.05 4.55 -25.86
N GLN A 889 -10.04 5.37 -26.23
CA GLN A 889 -9.95 6.31 -27.34
C GLN A 889 -10.40 7.73 -26.95
N LEU A 890 -10.07 8.69 -27.82
CA LEU A 890 -10.63 10.04 -27.88
C LEU A 890 -11.42 10.18 -29.17
N LYS A 891 -12.67 10.65 -29.07
CA LYS A 891 -13.62 10.83 -30.17
C LYS A 891 -14.06 12.31 -30.19
N PHE A 892 -13.66 13.07 -31.20
CA PHE A 892 -13.97 14.50 -31.29
C PHE A 892 -15.34 14.76 -31.92
N THR A 893 -15.87 15.99 -31.76
CA THR A 893 -17.04 16.46 -32.51
C THR A 893 -16.83 17.90 -32.91
N ARG A 894 -16.99 18.25 -34.19
CA ARG A 894 -16.71 19.59 -34.73
C ARG A 894 -17.97 20.40 -35.02
N ASN A 895 -17.81 21.72 -35.02
CA ASN A 895 -18.76 22.66 -35.64
C ASN A 895 -18.51 22.78 -37.16
N ALA A 896 -19.39 23.53 -37.85
CA ALA A 896 -19.29 23.77 -39.29
C ALA A 896 -18.01 24.54 -39.73
N GLN A 897 -17.30 25.16 -38.77
CA GLN A 897 -16.02 25.84 -38.97
C GLN A 897 -14.81 24.92 -38.74
N GLY A 898 -15.04 23.61 -38.51
CA GLY A 898 -13.99 22.62 -38.31
C GLY A 898 -13.33 22.64 -36.92
N ALA A 899 -13.80 23.46 -35.99
CA ALA A 899 -13.32 23.48 -34.61
C ALA A 899 -14.08 22.46 -33.75
N ALA A 900 -13.36 21.65 -32.97
CA ALA A 900 -13.97 20.67 -32.07
C ALA A 900 -14.67 21.37 -30.90
N THR A 901 -15.98 21.14 -30.74
CA THR A 901 -16.80 21.67 -29.65
C THR A 901 -16.75 20.80 -28.40
N GLN A 902 -16.37 19.53 -28.54
CA GLN A 902 -16.18 18.57 -27.45
C GLN A 902 -15.24 17.44 -27.87
N VAL A 903 -14.77 16.69 -26.89
CA VAL A 903 -14.12 15.38 -27.06
C VAL A 903 -14.65 14.40 -26.02
N VAL A 904 -14.96 13.16 -26.43
CA VAL A 904 -15.19 12.05 -25.50
C VAL A 904 -13.90 11.26 -25.38
N ALA A 905 -13.27 11.26 -24.21
CA ALA A 905 -11.98 10.62 -23.96
C ALA A 905 -12.13 9.55 -22.86
N ALA A 906 -11.91 8.28 -23.20
CA ALA A 906 -12.20 7.13 -22.34
C ALA A 906 -13.62 7.17 -21.75
N GLU A 907 -14.59 7.34 -22.65
CA GLU A 907 -16.04 7.49 -22.40
C GLU A 907 -16.48 8.68 -21.51
N VAL A 908 -15.55 9.47 -20.98
CA VAL A 908 -15.82 10.76 -20.31
C VAL A 908 -15.95 11.89 -21.34
N ARG A 909 -17.00 12.71 -21.24
CA ARG A 909 -17.21 13.87 -22.13
C ARG A 909 -16.56 15.14 -21.58
N PHE A 910 -15.70 15.76 -22.39
CA PHE A 910 -15.09 17.05 -22.12
C PHE A 910 -15.52 18.08 -23.18
N SER A 911 -16.36 19.05 -22.79
CA SER A 911 -16.72 20.20 -23.65
C SER A 911 -15.50 21.11 -23.88
N ARG A 912 -15.35 21.71 -25.06
CA ARG A 912 -14.30 22.71 -25.31
C ARG A 912 -14.52 23.92 -24.39
N ARG A 913 -13.44 24.40 -23.80
CA ARG A 913 -13.39 25.61 -22.96
C ARG A 913 -13.11 26.84 -23.84
N ASP A 914 -13.72 27.97 -23.49
CA ASP A 914 -13.38 29.27 -24.07
C ASP A 914 -12.36 29.97 -23.15
N VAL A 915 -11.13 30.17 -23.61
CA VAL A 915 -9.98 30.56 -22.78
C VAL A 915 -9.05 31.50 -23.54
N GLY A 916 -8.87 32.71 -23.02
CA GLY A 916 -8.03 33.73 -23.65
C GLY A 916 -8.73 34.40 -24.84
N THR A 917 -8.01 34.63 -25.93
CA THR A 917 -8.61 35.12 -27.20
C THR A 917 -8.39 34.18 -28.37
N GLN A 918 -9.21 34.34 -29.42
CA GLN A 918 -8.94 33.72 -30.71
C GLN A 918 -7.75 34.41 -31.40
N ASP A 919 -7.05 33.69 -32.27
CA ASP A 919 -5.85 34.20 -32.94
C ASP A 919 -6.10 35.53 -33.68
N GLY A 920 -5.25 36.52 -33.40
CA GLY A 920 -5.34 37.87 -33.97
C GLY A 920 -6.31 38.83 -33.25
N GLN A 921 -7.16 38.34 -32.35
CA GLN A 921 -7.94 39.20 -31.44
C GLN A 921 -7.05 39.68 -30.28
N THR A 922 -7.34 40.88 -29.77
CA THR A 922 -6.73 41.41 -28.54
C THR A 922 -7.74 41.35 -27.40
N PHE A 923 -7.30 40.83 -26.24
CA PHE A 923 -8.11 40.68 -25.03
C PHE A 923 -8.72 42.01 -24.58
N LYS A 924 -9.85 41.97 -23.87
CA LYS A 924 -10.55 43.14 -23.33
C LYS A 924 -11.10 42.84 -21.94
N ILE A 925 -10.87 43.75 -21.00
CA ILE A 925 -11.65 43.86 -19.77
C ILE A 925 -12.78 44.87 -19.95
N THR A 926 -13.81 44.79 -19.11
CA THR A 926 -14.67 45.94 -18.81
C THR A 926 -14.00 46.75 -17.69
N PRO A 927 -13.56 48.00 -17.92
CA PRO A 927 -12.96 48.81 -16.85
C PRO A 927 -13.97 49.09 -15.74
N VAL A 928 -13.57 49.00 -14.47
CA VAL A 928 -14.46 49.24 -13.32
C VAL A 928 -14.87 50.71 -13.14
N LYS A 929 -14.25 51.63 -13.89
CA LYS A 929 -14.58 53.05 -14.01
C LYS A 929 -14.23 53.58 -15.41
N PRO A 930 -14.83 54.69 -15.88
CA PRO A 930 -14.42 55.36 -17.11
C PRO A 930 -12.92 55.71 -17.10
N ILE A 931 -12.22 55.39 -18.19
CA ILE A 931 -10.76 55.58 -18.28
C ILE A 931 -10.36 57.07 -18.18
N ASP A 932 -11.24 58.00 -18.55
CA ASP A 932 -10.97 59.43 -18.46
C ASP A 932 -11.00 59.93 -17.01
N GLU A 933 -11.98 59.53 -16.19
CA GLU A 933 -11.99 59.78 -14.74
C GLU A 933 -10.74 59.21 -14.05
N LEU A 934 -10.33 58.00 -14.46
CA LEU A 934 -9.11 57.37 -13.95
C LEU A 934 -7.84 58.11 -14.37
N ARG A 935 -7.84 58.78 -15.54
CA ARG A 935 -6.69 59.58 -16.00
C ARG A 935 -6.52 60.81 -15.13
N ASP A 936 -7.58 61.55 -14.91
CA ASP A 936 -7.54 62.77 -14.09
C ASP A 936 -7.16 62.43 -12.63
N ALA A 937 -7.76 61.38 -12.07
CA ALA A 937 -7.43 60.89 -10.73
C ALA A 937 -6.01 60.30 -10.58
N ALA A 938 -5.38 59.85 -11.68
CA ALA A 938 -4.00 59.36 -11.68
C ALA A 938 -2.97 60.47 -11.94
N LEU A 939 -3.30 61.47 -12.76
CA LEU A 939 -2.46 62.65 -13.00
C LEU A 939 -2.43 63.59 -11.79
N ALA A 940 -3.52 63.66 -11.02
CA ALA A 940 -3.56 64.37 -9.74
C ALA A 940 -2.83 63.65 -8.59
N ALA A 941 -2.33 62.42 -8.80
CA ALA A 941 -1.67 61.61 -7.79
C ALA A 941 -0.13 61.58 -7.97
N ALA A 942 0.59 61.49 -6.85
CA ALA A 942 2.05 61.35 -6.83
C ALA A 942 2.47 59.87 -6.65
N PRO A 943 3.61 59.44 -7.24
CA PRO A 943 4.18 58.13 -6.97
C PRO A 943 4.58 57.96 -5.49
N PRO A 944 4.62 56.72 -4.97
CA PRO A 944 5.02 56.46 -3.59
C PRO A 944 6.47 56.88 -3.34
N VAL A 945 6.72 57.48 -2.17
CA VAL A 945 8.05 58.00 -1.79
C VAL A 945 8.98 56.87 -1.39
N GLU A 946 10.09 56.70 -2.12
CA GLU A 946 11.08 55.65 -1.87
C GLU A 946 12.30 56.17 -1.06
N PRO A 947 12.50 55.72 0.19
CA PRO A 947 13.70 56.05 0.95
C PRO A 947 14.90 55.23 0.45
N GLY A 948 15.98 55.90 0.04
CA GLY A 948 17.23 55.24 -0.35
C GLY A 948 18.12 56.07 -1.27
N LYS A 949 19.36 55.58 -1.46
CA LYS A 949 20.25 56.02 -2.53
C LYS A 949 19.97 55.16 -3.77
N PHE A 950 19.69 55.83 -4.88
CA PHE A 950 19.40 55.25 -6.18
C PHE A 950 20.36 55.84 -7.22
N LEU A 951 20.43 55.22 -8.39
CA LEU A 951 21.05 55.80 -9.58
C LEU A 951 20.13 56.84 -10.21
N ASP A 952 20.73 57.82 -10.87
CA ASP A 952 20.02 58.76 -11.74
C ASP A 952 19.44 58.04 -12.97
N ALA A 953 18.38 58.58 -13.55
CA ALA A 953 17.70 57.98 -14.69
C ALA A 953 18.35 58.41 -16.02
N ASP A 954 18.73 57.43 -16.83
CA ASP A 954 19.34 57.57 -18.16
C ASP A 954 18.48 56.79 -19.16
N LEU A 955 17.27 57.31 -19.40
CA LEU A 955 16.25 56.69 -20.25
C LEU A 955 16.54 56.99 -21.73
N VAL A 956 16.86 55.96 -22.49
CA VAL A 956 17.16 56.05 -23.93
C VAL A 956 16.14 55.28 -24.77
N GLU A 957 15.90 55.76 -25.99
CA GLU A 957 14.95 55.14 -26.92
C GLU A 957 15.56 53.91 -27.62
N LEU A 958 14.89 52.75 -27.55
CA LEU A 958 15.41 51.49 -28.07
C LEU A 958 15.81 51.54 -29.55
N VAL A 959 15.00 52.19 -30.40
CA VAL A 959 15.26 52.27 -31.85
C VAL A 959 16.43 53.19 -32.23
N SER A 960 16.93 54.01 -31.30
CA SER A 960 18.18 54.77 -31.48
C SER A 960 19.44 53.95 -31.22
N LEU A 961 19.33 52.83 -30.49
CA LEU A 961 20.42 51.87 -30.28
C LEU A 961 20.44 50.77 -31.35
N ASP A 962 19.26 50.33 -31.80
CA ASP A 962 19.13 49.34 -32.87
C ASP A 962 17.86 49.61 -33.71
N PRO A 963 17.97 50.21 -34.89
CA PRO A 963 16.82 50.56 -35.74
C PRO A 963 16.13 49.34 -36.37
N THR A 964 16.62 48.12 -36.14
CA THR A 964 15.89 46.89 -36.53
C THR A 964 15.04 46.32 -35.38
N ILE A 965 14.86 47.04 -34.28
CA ILE A 965 13.80 46.77 -33.29
C ILE A 965 12.50 47.38 -33.83
N LYS A 966 11.41 46.61 -33.85
CA LYS A 966 10.08 47.12 -34.22
C LYS A 966 9.28 47.54 -32.99
N LEU A 967 8.39 48.50 -33.17
CA LEU A 967 7.49 48.99 -32.13
C LEU A 967 6.02 48.73 -32.53
N ASP A 968 5.24 48.12 -31.64
CA ASP A 968 3.79 47.92 -31.70
C ASP A 968 3.22 48.26 -30.31
N ILE A 969 3.37 49.53 -29.92
CA ILE A 969 3.18 50.01 -28.55
C ILE A 969 1.68 50.09 -28.24
N ARG A 970 1.17 49.07 -27.54
CA ARG A 970 -0.29 48.84 -27.44
C ARG A 970 -1.05 49.92 -26.70
N TYR A 971 -0.40 50.56 -25.73
CA TYR A 971 -0.98 51.67 -24.96
C TYR A 971 -0.90 53.04 -25.67
N ALA A 972 -0.26 53.12 -26.84
CA ALA A 972 -0.33 54.27 -27.76
C ALA A 972 -1.51 54.15 -28.76
N SER A 973 -2.36 53.13 -28.62
CA SER A 973 -3.52 52.88 -29.49
C SER A 973 -4.69 52.34 -28.65
N LYS A 974 -5.83 51.98 -29.29
CA LYS A 974 -6.92 51.24 -28.63
C LYS A 974 -6.68 49.72 -28.57
N ASN A 975 -5.52 49.23 -29.03
CA ASN A 975 -5.22 47.82 -29.24
C ASN A 975 -4.59 47.13 -28.01
N ASN A 976 -5.13 47.43 -26.82
CA ASN A 976 -4.72 46.91 -25.51
C ASN A 976 -5.92 46.43 -24.68
N PHE A 977 -5.68 45.82 -23.52
CA PHE A 977 -6.71 45.22 -22.65
C PHE A 977 -7.84 46.16 -22.21
N THR A 978 -7.64 47.48 -22.17
CA THR A 978 -8.68 48.46 -21.79
C THR A 978 -9.45 49.10 -22.96
N GLY A 979 -8.99 48.90 -24.20
CA GLY A 979 -9.54 49.56 -25.39
C GLY A 979 -9.26 51.07 -25.50
N SER A 980 -8.40 51.65 -24.65
CA SER A 980 -8.18 53.10 -24.53
C SER A 980 -6.72 53.52 -24.75
N VAL A 981 -6.49 54.81 -25.02
CA VAL A 981 -5.14 55.36 -25.26
C VAL A 981 -4.57 56.00 -23.99
N PHE A 982 -3.30 55.73 -23.71
CA PHE A 982 -2.55 56.24 -22.55
C PHE A 982 -1.30 57.02 -22.97
N TYR A 983 -0.58 56.56 -24.00
CA TYR A 983 0.58 57.26 -24.54
C TYR A 983 0.19 58.07 -25.79
N LYS A 984 0.72 59.28 -25.95
CA LYS A 984 0.52 60.12 -27.14
C LYS A 984 1.44 59.74 -28.30
N GLN A 985 2.50 58.97 -28.04
CA GLN A 985 3.52 58.59 -29.01
C GLN A 985 3.84 57.09 -28.90
N SER A 986 4.01 56.41 -30.04
CA SER A 986 4.45 55.01 -30.10
C SER A 986 5.98 54.90 -30.00
N ARG A 987 6.53 55.24 -28.84
CA ARG A 987 7.97 55.15 -28.51
C ARG A 987 8.22 54.12 -27.40
N ALA A 988 9.48 53.70 -27.26
CA ALA A 988 9.90 52.78 -26.20
C ALA A 988 11.25 53.21 -25.60
N PHE A 989 11.22 53.65 -24.35
CA PHE A 989 12.39 54.07 -23.57
C PHE A 989 12.77 53.04 -22.51
N MET A 990 14.05 52.89 -22.20
CA MET A 990 14.56 52.06 -21.09
C MET A 990 15.84 52.67 -20.50
N GLN A 991 16.21 52.33 -19.26
CA GLN A 991 17.52 52.71 -18.71
C GLN A 991 18.63 52.17 -19.61
N ARG A 992 19.65 52.97 -19.95
CA ARG A 992 20.69 52.62 -20.94
C ARG A 992 21.27 51.19 -20.79
N PRO A 993 21.66 50.69 -19.60
CA PRO A 993 22.19 49.33 -19.48
C PRO A 993 21.20 48.22 -19.86
N ALA A 994 19.89 48.46 -19.62
CA ALA A 994 18.81 47.57 -20.02
C ALA A 994 18.44 47.74 -21.50
N ALA A 995 18.45 48.97 -22.02
CA ALA A 995 18.24 49.26 -23.44
C ALA A 995 19.29 48.57 -24.33
N GLU A 996 20.57 48.68 -23.95
CA GLU A 996 21.66 47.95 -24.58
C GLU A 996 21.53 46.43 -24.43
N ALA A 997 20.93 45.93 -23.34
CA ALA A 997 20.65 44.51 -23.16
C ALA A 997 19.60 44.01 -24.18
N VAL A 998 18.55 44.80 -24.46
CA VAL A 998 17.60 44.50 -25.54
C VAL A 998 18.29 44.51 -26.91
N ALA A 999 19.16 45.49 -27.20
CA ALA A 999 19.91 45.52 -28.46
C ALA A 999 20.86 44.30 -28.62
N ARG A 1000 21.51 43.85 -27.53
CA ARG A 1000 22.29 42.60 -27.52
C ARG A 1000 21.42 41.36 -27.76
N ALA A 1001 20.22 41.30 -27.19
CA ALA A 1001 19.26 40.21 -27.43
C ALA A 1001 18.76 40.20 -28.89
N ASN A 1002 18.38 41.36 -29.44
CA ASN A 1002 17.95 41.51 -30.83
C ASN A 1002 19.06 41.08 -31.82
N THR A 1003 20.31 41.42 -31.52
CA THR A 1003 21.48 41.01 -32.32
C THR A 1003 21.66 39.49 -32.36
N ARG A 1004 21.36 38.78 -31.26
CA ARG A 1004 21.40 37.30 -31.23
C ARG A 1004 20.25 36.67 -32.01
N LEU A 1005 19.07 37.30 -32.02
CA LEU A 1005 17.91 36.84 -32.78
C LEU A 1005 18.06 37.06 -34.29
N LYS A 1006 18.74 38.14 -34.71
CA LYS A 1006 19.04 38.41 -36.13
C LYS A 1006 19.79 37.26 -36.80
N ALA A 1007 20.71 36.61 -36.09
CA ALA A 1007 21.43 35.41 -36.56
C ALA A 1007 20.53 34.16 -36.75
N ARG A 1008 19.26 34.21 -36.33
CA ARG A 1008 18.23 33.17 -36.54
C ARG A 1008 17.09 33.62 -37.47
N GLY A 1009 17.23 34.75 -38.16
CA GLY A 1009 16.18 35.30 -39.02
C GLY A 1009 15.04 36.01 -38.27
N LEU A 1010 15.26 36.39 -37.01
CA LEU A 1010 14.23 36.95 -36.12
C LEU A 1010 14.62 38.34 -35.61
N GLY A 1011 13.63 39.16 -35.27
CA GLY A 1011 13.82 40.45 -34.57
C GLY A 1011 12.85 40.60 -33.40
N LEU A 1012 13.08 41.60 -32.55
CA LEU A 1012 12.21 41.96 -31.43
C LEU A 1012 11.14 42.97 -31.84
N LEU A 1013 9.91 42.71 -31.40
CA LEU A 1013 8.76 43.61 -31.50
C LEU A 1013 8.35 44.02 -30.08
N ILE A 1014 8.44 45.31 -29.77
CA ILE A 1014 8.16 45.86 -28.44
C ILE A 1014 6.69 46.29 -28.33
N HIS A 1015 6.03 45.86 -27.26
CA HIS A 1015 4.65 46.24 -26.92
C HIS A 1015 4.57 47.30 -25.81
N ASP A 1016 5.52 47.29 -24.87
CA ASP A 1016 5.73 48.35 -23.89
C ASP A 1016 7.16 48.31 -23.30
N ALA A 1017 7.59 49.41 -22.68
CA ALA A 1017 8.91 49.53 -22.05
C ALA A 1017 8.83 50.38 -20.77
N TYR A 1018 9.36 51.61 -20.76
CA TYR A 1018 9.09 52.59 -19.70
C TYR A 1018 7.59 52.98 -19.71
N ARG A 1019 6.90 52.70 -18.61
CA ARG A 1019 5.49 53.06 -18.35
C ARG A 1019 5.49 54.12 -17.26
N PRO A 1020 4.92 55.33 -17.44
CA PRO A 1020 4.82 56.30 -16.36
C PRO A 1020 3.98 55.76 -15.19
N TRP A 1021 4.34 56.08 -13.93
CA TRP A 1021 3.62 55.55 -12.76
C TRP A 1021 2.12 55.81 -12.75
N HIS A 1022 1.66 56.98 -13.21
CA HIS A 1022 0.24 57.28 -13.30
C HIS A 1022 -0.51 56.32 -14.24
N VAL A 1023 0.13 55.81 -15.31
CA VAL A 1023 -0.45 54.78 -16.19
C VAL A 1023 -0.57 53.44 -15.47
N THR A 1024 0.43 53.04 -14.66
CA THR A 1024 0.31 51.87 -13.77
C THR A 1024 -0.84 52.03 -12.77
N LYS A 1025 -1.04 53.23 -12.20
CA LYS A 1025 -2.20 53.52 -11.35
C LYS A 1025 -3.52 53.39 -12.12
N MET A 1026 -3.63 53.94 -13.33
CA MET A 1026 -4.82 53.76 -14.18
C MET A 1026 -5.12 52.29 -14.46
N PHE A 1027 -4.11 51.47 -14.78
CA PHE A 1027 -4.30 50.04 -15.04
C PHE A 1027 -4.85 49.31 -13.81
N TRP A 1028 -4.26 49.56 -12.64
CA TRP A 1028 -4.73 48.97 -11.37
C TRP A 1028 -6.12 49.44 -10.98
N ASP A 1029 -6.45 50.72 -11.17
CA ASP A 1029 -7.75 51.28 -10.82
C ASP A 1029 -8.85 50.97 -11.87
N ALA A 1030 -8.48 50.56 -13.09
CA ALA A 1030 -9.39 50.08 -14.13
C ALA A 1030 -9.70 48.58 -14.02
N THR A 1031 -8.76 47.77 -13.51
CA THR A 1031 -8.86 46.31 -13.59
C THR A 1031 -9.76 45.72 -12.48
N PRO A 1032 -10.71 44.82 -12.81
CA PRO A 1032 -11.47 44.03 -11.83
C PRO A 1032 -10.58 43.26 -10.85
N GLY A 1033 -11.06 43.02 -9.62
CA GLY A 1033 -10.24 42.52 -8.51
C GLY A 1033 -9.57 41.17 -8.78
N GLU A 1034 -10.30 40.27 -9.41
CA GLU A 1034 -9.92 38.92 -9.81
C GLU A 1034 -8.90 38.86 -10.95
N LEU A 1035 -8.70 39.97 -11.69
CA LEU A 1035 -7.73 40.08 -12.78
C LEU A 1035 -6.45 40.83 -12.37
N LYS A 1036 -6.33 41.26 -11.10
CA LYS A 1036 -5.22 42.12 -10.65
C LYS A 1036 -3.84 41.45 -10.58
N ASP A 1037 -3.75 40.13 -10.74
CA ASP A 1037 -2.47 39.43 -10.85
C ASP A 1037 -1.69 39.80 -12.13
N PHE A 1038 -2.37 40.32 -13.16
CA PHE A 1038 -1.78 40.80 -14.42
C PHE A 1038 -1.51 42.32 -14.45
N VAL A 1039 -1.70 43.05 -13.35
CA VAL A 1039 -1.40 44.49 -13.28
C VAL A 1039 -0.65 44.87 -12.01
N ALA A 1040 0.49 45.54 -12.16
CA ALA A 1040 1.34 45.92 -11.03
C ALA A 1040 0.64 46.90 -10.07
N ASN A 1041 0.61 46.58 -8.78
CA ASN A 1041 0.05 47.44 -7.74
C ASN A 1041 0.86 48.75 -7.62
N PRO A 1042 0.25 49.94 -7.85
CA PRO A 1042 0.95 51.22 -7.90
C PRO A 1042 1.56 51.64 -6.56
N VAL A 1043 1.10 51.09 -5.42
CA VAL A 1043 1.69 51.33 -4.09
C VAL A 1043 3.16 50.86 -4.02
N ASN A 1044 3.54 49.85 -4.81
CA ASN A 1044 4.91 49.34 -4.90
C ASN A 1044 5.65 49.85 -6.16
N GLY A 1045 4.93 50.51 -7.07
CA GLY A 1045 5.34 50.73 -8.45
C GLY A 1045 5.56 49.44 -9.25
N SER A 1046 5.96 49.60 -10.50
CA SER A 1046 6.35 48.54 -11.43
C SER A 1046 7.81 48.70 -11.89
N ARG A 1047 8.37 47.69 -12.56
CA ARG A 1047 9.71 47.78 -13.15
C ARG A 1047 9.71 48.61 -14.43
N HIS A 1048 8.58 48.68 -15.14
CA HIS A 1048 8.36 49.64 -16.22
C HIS A 1048 8.50 51.08 -15.72
N ASN A 1049 7.96 51.43 -14.54
CA ASN A 1049 8.12 52.78 -13.97
C ASN A 1049 9.59 53.12 -13.65
N ARG A 1050 10.47 52.12 -13.55
CA ARG A 1050 11.91 52.29 -13.31
C ARG A 1050 12.74 52.28 -14.60
N GLY A 1051 12.09 52.07 -15.76
CA GLY A 1051 12.75 51.91 -17.07
C GLY A 1051 13.47 50.57 -17.23
N CYS A 1052 13.16 49.58 -16.38
CA CYS A 1052 13.88 48.33 -16.26
C CYS A 1052 12.99 47.09 -16.50
N ALA A 1053 11.88 47.24 -17.23
CA ALA A 1053 11.15 46.12 -17.81
C ALA A 1053 10.73 46.42 -19.25
N VAL A 1054 10.53 45.35 -20.01
CA VAL A 1054 10.09 45.41 -21.42
C VAL A 1054 9.12 44.28 -21.71
N ASP A 1055 8.04 44.64 -22.39
CA ASP A 1055 7.02 43.72 -22.93
C ASP A 1055 7.30 43.54 -24.42
N LEU A 1056 7.53 42.31 -24.86
CA LEU A 1056 7.91 42.08 -26.25
C LEU A 1056 7.59 40.66 -26.77
N THR A 1057 7.60 40.55 -28.10
CA THR A 1057 7.52 39.27 -28.83
C THR A 1057 8.56 39.21 -29.95
N LEU A 1058 8.63 38.08 -30.63
CA LEU A 1058 9.44 37.89 -31.83
C LEU A 1058 8.67 38.33 -33.09
N TYR A 1059 9.39 38.79 -34.10
CA TYR A 1059 8.88 38.91 -35.47
C TYR A 1059 9.86 38.27 -36.46
N ASP A 1060 9.33 37.74 -37.56
CA ASP A 1060 10.12 37.15 -38.65
C ASP A 1060 10.72 38.25 -39.55
N LEU A 1061 12.03 38.21 -39.80
CA LEU A 1061 12.70 39.24 -40.60
C LEU A 1061 12.30 39.21 -42.09
N GLN A 1062 11.93 38.05 -42.63
CA GLN A 1062 11.65 37.90 -44.06
C GLN A 1062 10.26 38.44 -44.45
N SER A 1063 9.22 38.01 -43.73
CA SER A 1063 7.83 38.46 -43.94
C SER A 1063 7.50 39.74 -43.16
N GLY A 1064 8.33 40.11 -42.19
CA GLY A 1064 8.11 41.23 -41.29
C GLY A 1064 7.01 41.02 -40.24
N LYS A 1065 6.33 39.87 -40.21
CA LYS A 1065 5.16 39.59 -39.37
C LYS A 1065 5.54 39.18 -37.94
N PRO A 1066 4.72 39.50 -36.92
CA PRO A 1066 4.88 38.94 -35.58
C PRO A 1066 4.81 37.40 -35.60
N ILE A 1067 5.61 36.75 -34.75
CA ILE A 1067 5.53 35.31 -34.51
C ILE A 1067 4.33 35.03 -33.59
N GLN A 1068 3.48 34.09 -33.99
CA GLN A 1068 2.36 33.63 -33.17
C GLN A 1068 2.88 32.80 -31.97
N MET A 1069 2.43 33.15 -30.78
CA MET A 1069 2.74 32.45 -29.52
C MET A 1069 1.49 31.68 -29.02
N VAL A 1070 1.55 31.10 -27.82
CA VAL A 1070 0.43 30.32 -27.25
C VAL A 1070 -0.77 31.17 -26.77
N ALA A 1071 -0.56 32.48 -26.60
CA ALA A 1071 -1.52 33.49 -26.15
C ALA A 1071 -1.24 34.81 -26.86
N GLY A 1072 -2.21 35.72 -26.85
CA GLY A 1072 -1.96 37.13 -27.22
C GLY A 1072 -1.07 37.84 -26.18
N TYR A 1073 -0.51 38.99 -26.56
CA TYR A 1073 -0.10 40.00 -25.59
C TYR A 1073 -1.35 40.61 -24.91
N ASP A 1074 -1.21 41.15 -23.69
CA ASP A 1074 -2.31 41.73 -22.90
C ASP A 1074 -3.43 40.72 -22.54
N GLU A 1075 -3.23 39.41 -22.75
CA GLU A 1075 -4.23 38.37 -22.50
C GLU A 1075 -4.21 37.92 -21.03
N PHE A 1076 -5.26 38.19 -20.25
CA PHE A 1076 -5.32 37.81 -18.83
C PHE A 1076 -5.89 36.40 -18.66
N SER A 1077 -5.13 35.38 -19.11
CA SER A 1077 -5.54 33.97 -19.08
C SER A 1077 -4.40 33.02 -18.65
N PRO A 1078 -4.70 31.77 -18.28
CA PRO A 1078 -3.70 30.73 -18.03
C PRO A 1078 -2.71 30.49 -19.19
N ARG A 1079 -3.09 30.83 -20.43
CA ARG A 1079 -2.25 30.67 -21.63
C ARG A 1079 -1.03 31.60 -21.62
N SER A 1080 -1.13 32.73 -20.92
CA SER A 1080 -0.10 33.76 -20.85
C SER A 1080 1.10 33.40 -19.97
N PHE A 1081 0.99 32.35 -19.15
CA PHE A 1081 2.06 31.91 -18.27
C PHE A 1081 3.28 31.41 -19.10
N PRO A 1082 4.53 31.72 -18.70
CA PRO A 1082 5.76 31.34 -19.42
C PRO A 1082 5.93 29.84 -19.71
N LEU A 1083 5.17 29.00 -19.01
CA LEU A 1083 5.26 27.54 -19.02
C LEU A 1083 4.00 26.84 -19.52
N TYR A 1084 2.94 27.58 -19.86
CA TYR A 1084 1.66 27.02 -20.29
C TYR A 1084 1.85 25.87 -21.31
N PRO A 1085 1.25 24.68 -21.09
CA PRO A 1085 1.64 23.46 -21.80
C PRO A 1085 0.99 23.28 -23.17
N GLY A 1086 -0.13 23.95 -23.43
CA GLY A 1086 -0.91 23.78 -24.66
C GLY A 1086 -0.30 24.42 -25.92
N GLY A 1087 -1.12 24.54 -26.97
CA GLY A 1087 -0.69 25.05 -28.28
C GLY A 1087 0.19 24.06 -29.05
N THR A 1088 1.01 24.57 -29.96
CA THR A 1088 1.96 23.77 -30.76
C THR A 1088 3.36 23.76 -30.15
N SER A 1089 4.15 22.72 -30.44
CA SER A 1089 5.58 22.68 -30.11
C SER A 1089 6.35 23.85 -30.72
N ARG A 1090 5.92 24.32 -31.90
CA ARG A 1090 6.44 25.50 -32.60
C ARG A 1090 6.21 26.78 -31.80
N GLN A 1091 4.98 27.07 -31.36
CA GLN A 1091 4.67 28.21 -30.48
C GLN A 1091 5.47 28.13 -29.16
N ARG A 1092 5.50 26.95 -28.52
CA ARG A 1092 6.27 26.74 -27.28
C ARG A 1092 7.77 26.90 -27.49
N TRP A 1093 8.31 26.50 -28.65
CA TRP A 1093 9.73 26.67 -29.00
C TRP A 1093 10.08 28.15 -29.17
N TYR A 1094 9.28 28.93 -29.89
CA TYR A 1094 9.51 30.38 -30.05
C TYR A 1094 9.44 31.12 -28.71
N ARG A 1095 8.47 30.77 -27.85
CA ARG A 1095 8.38 31.29 -26.47
C ARG A 1095 9.64 30.97 -25.65
N THR A 1096 10.14 29.74 -25.71
CA THR A 1096 11.40 29.35 -25.03
C THR A 1096 12.60 30.09 -25.60
N LEU A 1097 12.75 30.18 -26.93
CA LEU A 1097 13.85 30.89 -27.57
C LEU A 1097 13.89 32.37 -27.14
N LEU A 1098 12.73 33.04 -27.12
CA LEU A 1098 12.62 34.42 -26.67
C LEU A 1098 13.11 34.56 -25.23
N ARG A 1099 12.58 33.71 -24.33
CA ARG A 1099 12.92 33.70 -22.91
C ARG A 1099 14.43 33.50 -22.69
N GLU A 1100 14.98 32.43 -23.24
CA GLU A 1100 16.41 32.09 -23.11
C GLU A 1100 17.32 33.18 -23.71
N THR A 1101 16.89 33.84 -24.80
CA THR A 1101 17.66 34.94 -25.39
C THR A 1101 17.67 36.17 -24.49
N MET A 1102 16.54 36.55 -23.90
CA MET A 1102 16.44 37.66 -22.95
C MET A 1102 17.17 37.37 -21.63
N GLU A 1103 17.01 36.16 -21.08
CA GLU A 1103 17.74 35.69 -19.88
C GLU A 1103 19.25 35.77 -20.10
N SER A 1104 19.74 35.29 -21.26
CA SER A 1104 21.15 35.36 -21.64
C SER A 1104 21.69 36.80 -21.84
N ALA A 1105 20.83 37.82 -21.88
CA ALA A 1105 21.21 39.23 -21.99
C ALA A 1105 21.19 39.98 -20.64
N GLY A 1106 20.71 39.36 -19.55
CA GLY A 1106 20.65 39.94 -18.20
C GLY A 1106 19.24 40.24 -17.67
N PHE A 1107 18.21 39.67 -18.29
CA PHE A 1107 16.82 39.77 -17.83
C PHE A 1107 16.36 38.53 -17.04
N THR A 1108 15.20 38.63 -16.39
CA THR A 1108 14.44 37.51 -15.82
C THR A 1108 12.98 37.62 -16.25
N ILE A 1109 12.38 36.50 -16.68
CA ILE A 1109 10.96 36.42 -17.08
C ILE A 1109 10.03 36.69 -15.89
N TYR A 1110 8.89 37.36 -16.11
CA TYR A 1110 7.85 37.48 -15.09
C TYR A 1110 7.02 36.20 -14.96
N LYS A 1111 6.68 35.80 -13.72
CA LYS A 1111 6.06 34.48 -13.43
C LYS A 1111 4.68 34.24 -14.07
N TYR A 1112 3.98 35.29 -14.47
CA TYR A 1112 2.61 35.22 -15.01
C TYR A 1112 2.51 35.48 -16.51
N GLU A 1113 3.55 36.03 -17.13
CA GLU A 1113 3.49 36.62 -18.47
C GLU A 1113 4.70 36.21 -19.30
N TRP A 1114 4.50 35.54 -20.44
CA TRP A 1114 5.59 35.05 -21.28
C TRP A 1114 6.35 36.16 -22.04
N TRP A 1115 5.80 37.37 -22.09
CA TRP A 1115 6.31 38.53 -22.83
C TRP A 1115 7.10 39.54 -21.97
N HIS A 1116 6.92 39.53 -20.64
CA HIS A 1116 7.46 40.55 -19.73
C HIS A 1116 8.83 40.13 -19.19
N PHE A 1117 9.82 41.01 -19.36
CA PHE A 1117 11.20 40.79 -18.91
C PHE A 1117 11.70 41.89 -17.97
N ASP A 1118 11.93 41.54 -16.69
CA ASP A 1118 12.58 42.40 -15.69
C ASP A 1118 14.11 42.42 -15.92
N TYR A 1119 14.73 43.59 -16.05
CA TYR A 1119 16.20 43.72 -16.07
C TYR A 1119 16.77 43.63 -14.65
N ARG A 1120 17.82 42.82 -14.44
CA ARG A 1120 18.36 42.45 -13.11
C ARG A 1120 18.61 43.62 -12.14
N ASP A 1121 19.00 44.77 -12.66
CA ASP A 1121 19.41 45.95 -11.87
C ASP A 1121 18.24 46.88 -11.51
N TRP A 1122 16.97 46.49 -11.76
CA TRP A 1122 15.78 47.34 -11.56
C TRP A 1122 15.66 47.99 -10.18
N LYS A 1123 16.16 47.34 -9.13
CA LYS A 1123 16.14 47.85 -7.74
C LYS A 1123 17.01 49.09 -7.53
N GLN A 1124 17.95 49.38 -8.44
CA GLN A 1124 18.87 50.51 -8.32
C GLN A 1124 18.26 51.84 -8.77
N TYR A 1125 17.07 51.83 -9.39
CA TYR A 1125 16.41 53.00 -9.99
C TYR A 1125 15.08 53.32 -9.30
N ARG A 1126 14.73 54.61 -9.17
CA ARG A 1126 13.47 55.07 -8.57
C ARG A 1126 12.26 54.85 -9.48
N ILE A 1127 11.07 54.80 -8.88
CA ILE A 1127 9.78 54.93 -9.58
C ILE A 1127 9.71 56.31 -10.24
N GLY A 1128 9.72 56.33 -11.58
CA GLY A 1128 9.53 57.53 -12.40
C GLY A 1128 8.08 57.75 -12.82
N ASN A 1129 7.75 59.02 -13.08
CA ASN A 1129 6.41 59.43 -13.54
C ASN A 1129 6.45 60.48 -14.69
N ALA A 1130 7.58 60.59 -15.39
CA ALA A 1130 7.73 61.51 -16.52
C ALA A 1130 6.86 61.05 -17.71
N THR A 1131 6.31 61.98 -18.48
CA THR A 1131 5.63 61.64 -19.74
C THR A 1131 6.65 61.40 -20.86
N PHE A 1132 6.25 60.76 -21.96
CA PHE A 1132 7.13 60.60 -23.13
C PHE A 1132 7.47 61.96 -23.76
N GLU A 1133 6.63 62.97 -23.57
CA GLU A 1133 6.90 64.36 -23.96
C GLU A 1133 7.95 65.03 -23.06
N ASP A 1134 8.15 64.58 -21.81
CA ASP A 1134 9.17 65.10 -20.91
C ASP A 1134 10.55 64.48 -21.16
N LEU A 1135 10.61 63.25 -21.68
CA LEU A 1135 11.85 62.55 -22.05
C LEU A 1135 12.45 63.00 -23.39
N LEU A 1136 11.83 63.99 -24.04
CA LEU A 1136 12.22 64.54 -25.35
C LEU A 1136 12.57 66.04 -25.28
N LYS A 1137 12.83 66.57 -24.08
CA LYS A 1137 13.19 67.96 -23.78
C LYS A 1137 14.64 68.05 -23.33
#